data_AF-W4FEC6-F1
#
_entry.id   AF-W4FEC6-F1
#
_cell.length_a   1.000
_cell.length_b   1.000
_cell.length_c   1.000
_cell.angle_alpha   90.00
_cell.angle_beta   90.00
_cell.angle_gamma   90.00
#
_symmetry.space_group_name_H-M   'P 1'
#
loop_
_entity.id
_entity.type
_entity.pdbx_description
1 polymer ?
#
loop_
_entity_poly.entity_id
_entity_poly.type
_entity_poly.pdbx_seq_one_letter_code
_entity_poly.pdbx_strand_id
1 'polypeptide(L)'
;MDEVWEAMKREHGVKPLRKPMPKVEAKKSPLKTKNHPDKSTPVDPEPTSIVRPTCVAASHVDFDNSETALTPLCASATLITTPGDLITKSQRDLNSLSDEQQGIRKRAMESLQASLADVDTVTLHAVFPTFAKPLFKRFNDPVEKVRDSSVRLSIRFVAGYPDLLPILPYLMPAIANRIGSTWDYDEKLNIFVQDAVLLAAHNRGRLFVPEADVQRIKPREPSEEVRLLFVELLQTLLATTFDQNASSLLNAYVYDTIRVLVYGLHDSFPSVVIKTCETLVLLSLNLVSVVKHFAVALVRATKHLLEHRLAKVRVAAMLCIRTLVMVPNVDKCKGAGTEAIMDLVAHQDDSVIPVAAFYTAEIKVNLFAKLDQDGNVLVRQTFFDTITIWLLQLPDRYDYESRLMPYLLSAVADDCPSISSNAIDTIDILGKRHAAEHPDEVIERTQYAVDGGLFCNFTKPYPAPFSGRPSLGTRLYIRGRCRRFINTLLRELNHWQGPTRVHASRLLVCLLVYCEDTITVDLHLILPHLIQCWDDVVIRTSLGQVADCCGRFTQPASYISLFLPYIRGDTPSLKIVPAMQVLHAMLGGMSGVNRTNLLAQLPLLTEALTMRFLLNSTSVQTALSELVHGIVGHLEGLSNLGCDPSFESHGRLVSKSLLFERLLRILLTLPATLPYNYHVCRVHVQLSKTRLRVGLFERR
;
A
#
# COMPACT_ATOMS: atom_id res chain seq x y z
N MET A 1 -10.67 -25.89 40.16
CA MET A 1 -11.10 -24.86 39.19
C MET A 1 -12.62 -24.74 39.19
N ASP A 2 -13.35 -25.84 39.01
CA ASP A 2 -14.83 -25.80 38.95
C ASP A 2 -15.51 -25.36 40.26
N GLU A 3 -14.98 -25.73 41.43
CA GLU A 3 -15.54 -25.28 42.73
C GLU A 3 -15.31 -23.79 43.01
N VAL A 4 -14.17 -23.25 42.55
CA VAL A 4 -13.84 -21.81 42.63
C VAL A 4 -14.75 -21.02 41.67
N TRP A 5 -15.02 -21.59 40.50
CA TRP A 5 -15.91 -21.01 39.49
C TRP A 5 -17.37 -20.99 39.95
N GLU A 6 -17.83 -22.02 40.67
CA GLU A 6 -19.16 -22.06 41.28
C GLU A 6 -19.30 -21.13 42.50
N ALA A 7 -18.23 -20.87 43.24
CA ALA A 7 -18.22 -19.85 44.30
C ALA A 7 -18.39 -18.43 43.73
N MET A 8 -17.70 -18.10 42.64
CA MET A 8 -17.80 -16.78 41.98
C MET A 8 -19.17 -16.53 41.33
N LYS A 9 -19.86 -17.56 40.84
CA LYS A 9 -21.22 -17.41 40.27
C LYS A 9 -22.28 -17.05 41.32
N ARG A 10 -22.14 -17.53 42.56
CA ARG A 10 -23.05 -17.21 43.66
C ARG A 10 -22.95 -15.75 44.11
N GLU A 11 -21.79 -15.12 43.94
CA GLU A 11 -21.52 -13.75 44.39
C GLU A 11 -22.04 -12.67 43.43
N HIS A 12 -22.26 -13.01 42.14
CA HIS A 12 -22.60 -12.03 41.11
C HIS A 12 -23.90 -12.26 40.32
N GLY A 13 -24.73 -13.24 40.71
CA GLY A 13 -26.13 -13.31 40.24
C GLY A 13 -26.35 -13.47 38.72
N VAL A 14 -25.40 -14.03 37.98
CA VAL A 14 -25.52 -14.21 36.52
C VAL A 14 -26.05 -15.60 36.18
N LYS A 15 -27.25 -15.69 35.56
CA LYS A 15 -27.80 -16.95 35.01
C LYS A 15 -27.29 -17.20 33.59
N PRO A 16 -26.67 -18.35 33.28
CA PRO A 16 -26.22 -18.65 31.92
C PRO A 16 -27.34 -19.25 31.04
N LEU A 17 -27.51 -18.70 29.84
CA LEU A 17 -28.25 -19.33 28.74
C LEU A 17 -27.41 -20.47 28.14
N ARG A 18 -27.92 -21.71 28.19
CA ARG A 18 -27.27 -22.88 27.58
C ARG A 18 -27.38 -22.83 26.05
N LYS A 19 -26.23 -22.89 25.35
CA LYS A 19 -26.16 -23.38 23.96
C LYS A 19 -25.59 -24.81 23.95
N PRO A 20 -26.02 -25.68 23.03
CA PRO A 20 -25.58 -27.07 22.98
C PRO A 20 -24.15 -27.17 22.39
N MET A 21 -23.29 -27.98 23.01
CA MET A 21 -21.94 -28.26 22.52
C MET A 21 -21.96 -29.26 21.34
N PRO A 22 -21.09 -29.09 20.33
CA PRO A 22 -20.70 -30.17 19.43
C PRO A 22 -19.70 -31.13 20.11
N LYS A 23 -19.77 -32.40 19.72
CA LYS A 23 -19.00 -33.52 20.28
C LYS A 23 -17.49 -33.39 20.00
N VAL A 24 -16.67 -33.61 21.03
CA VAL A 24 -15.20 -33.64 20.98
C VAL A 24 -14.71 -35.08 20.80
N GLU A 25 -13.84 -35.30 19.82
CA GLU A 25 -13.03 -36.51 19.68
C GLU A 25 -11.66 -36.36 20.37
N ALA A 26 -11.13 -37.49 20.85
CA ALA A 26 -10.17 -37.62 21.93
C ALA A 26 -8.71 -37.27 21.58
N LYS A 27 -8.01 -36.64 22.54
CA LYS A 27 -6.55 -36.44 22.56
C LYS A 27 -5.82 -37.67 23.14
N LYS A 28 -4.61 -37.94 22.64
CA LYS A 28 -3.57 -38.74 23.31
C LYS A 28 -2.42 -37.85 23.81
N SER A 29 -1.82 -38.29 24.91
CA SER A 29 -0.88 -37.63 25.83
C SER A 29 0.61 -37.64 25.39
N PRO A 30 1.51 -36.88 26.07
CA PRO A 30 2.86 -36.53 25.62
C PRO A 30 3.98 -37.39 26.25
N LEU A 31 5.20 -37.29 25.71
CA LEU A 31 6.43 -37.81 26.32
C LEU A 31 7.54 -36.76 26.49
N LYS A 32 8.44 -37.05 27.44
CA LYS A 32 9.34 -36.19 28.23
C LYS A 32 10.73 -35.93 27.61
N THR A 33 11.24 -34.71 27.84
CA THR A 33 12.60 -34.22 28.24
C THR A 33 13.91 -34.84 27.71
N LYS A 34 14.91 -33.97 27.42
CA LYS A 34 16.25 -33.97 28.07
C LYS A 34 17.10 -32.70 27.74
N ASN A 35 18.00 -32.37 28.67
CA ASN A 35 18.78 -31.13 28.85
C ASN A 35 20.20 -31.12 28.22
N HIS A 36 20.70 -29.89 27.89
CA HIS A 36 22.05 -29.25 28.03
C HIS A 36 23.35 -29.96 27.52
N PRO A 37 24.50 -29.25 27.26
CA PRO A 37 25.03 -28.03 27.93
C PRO A 37 25.79 -26.97 27.08
N ASP A 38 26.28 -25.94 27.81
CA ASP A 38 27.03 -24.72 27.44
C ASP A 38 28.35 -24.88 26.66
N LYS A 39 28.79 -23.79 25.99
CA LYS A 39 30.16 -23.22 26.13
C LYS A 39 30.41 -21.89 25.37
N SER A 40 30.94 -20.91 26.14
CA SER A 40 32.03 -19.93 25.88
C SER A 40 32.00 -18.91 24.73
N THR A 41 32.18 -17.65 25.16
CA THR A 41 32.67 -16.42 24.48
C THR A 41 34.09 -16.54 23.87
N PRO A 42 34.46 -15.70 22.88
CA PRO A 42 35.34 -14.53 23.17
C PRO A 42 35.03 -13.25 22.33
N VAL A 43 35.08 -12.06 22.93
CA VAL A 43 36.10 -10.97 22.83
C VAL A 43 36.09 -10.14 21.52
N ASP A 44 35.89 -8.83 21.70
CA ASP A 44 35.85 -7.73 20.72
C ASP A 44 37.17 -7.50 19.95
N PRO A 45 37.09 -6.73 18.84
CA PRO A 45 37.88 -5.50 18.80
C PRO A 45 37.10 -4.25 18.33
N GLU A 46 37.61 -3.12 18.79
CA GLU A 46 37.18 -1.72 18.69
C GLU A 46 37.00 -1.11 17.28
N PRO A 47 36.35 0.07 17.16
CA PRO A 47 35.66 0.50 15.95
C PRO A 47 36.53 1.32 15.00
N THR A 48 36.32 1.10 13.70
CA THR A 48 36.86 1.95 12.64
C THR A 48 35.86 3.04 12.26
N SER A 49 36.36 4.27 12.28
CA SER A 49 35.68 5.51 11.92
C SER A 49 35.14 5.50 10.50
N ILE A 50 33.82 5.69 10.33
CA ILE A 50 33.22 5.98 9.02
C ILE A 50 32.55 7.35 9.06
N VAL A 51 33.00 8.14 8.10
CA VAL A 51 32.71 9.51 7.74
C VAL A 51 31.20 9.75 7.55
N ARG A 52 30.70 10.84 8.14
CA ARG A 52 29.35 11.38 7.90
C ARG A 52 29.20 11.81 6.43
N PRO A 53 28.20 11.36 5.68
CA PRO A 53 27.84 12.01 4.43
C PRO A 53 26.98 13.24 4.74
N THR A 54 27.47 14.38 4.30
CA THR A 54 26.82 15.68 4.25
C THR A 54 25.54 15.62 3.42
N CYS A 55 24.47 16.22 3.95
CA CYS A 55 23.19 16.40 3.28
C CYS A 55 23.35 17.29 2.04
N VAL A 56 22.97 16.77 0.87
CA VAL A 56 22.72 17.56 -0.34
C VAL A 56 21.29 18.06 -0.25
N ALA A 57 21.13 19.36 -0.07
CA ALA A 57 19.86 20.06 -0.19
C ALA A 57 19.41 20.04 -1.65
N ALA A 58 18.21 19.52 -1.92
CA ALA A 58 17.57 19.60 -3.22
C ALA A 58 16.38 20.56 -3.14
N SER A 59 16.61 21.74 -3.75
CA SER A 59 15.68 22.52 -4.58
C SER A 59 14.28 22.81 -4.05
N HIS A 60 14.12 24.04 -3.54
CA HIS A 60 12.88 24.80 -3.67
C HIS A 60 12.65 25.16 -5.14
N VAL A 61 11.38 25.06 -5.55
CA VAL A 61 10.87 25.47 -6.86
C VAL A 61 10.59 26.96 -6.80
N ASP A 62 11.39 27.75 -7.50
CA ASP A 62 11.19 29.19 -7.70
C ASP A 62 10.01 29.43 -8.64
N PHE A 63 9.07 30.27 -8.20
CA PHE A 63 8.05 30.90 -9.04
C PHE A 63 8.51 32.31 -9.41
N ASP A 64 8.41 32.61 -10.70
CA ASP A 64 8.80 33.80 -11.43
C ASP A 64 8.72 35.15 -10.69
N ASN A 65 9.84 35.88 -10.71
CA ASN A 65 9.90 37.33 -10.53
C ASN A 65 10.07 37.99 -11.91
N SER A 66 9.05 38.71 -12.37
CA SER A 66 9.20 39.70 -13.44
C SER A 66 9.63 41.03 -12.85
N GLU A 67 10.86 41.43 -13.12
CA GLU A 67 11.41 42.75 -12.84
C GLU A 67 10.69 43.83 -13.67
N THR A 68 10.11 44.82 -13.00
CA THR A 68 9.91 46.15 -13.57
C THR A 68 10.52 47.18 -12.64
N ALA A 69 11.62 47.76 -13.12
CA ALA A 69 12.32 48.88 -12.52
C ALA A 69 11.42 50.12 -12.40
N LEU A 70 11.34 50.68 -11.19
CA LEU A 70 10.94 52.08 -10.98
C LEU A 70 11.83 52.71 -9.90
N THR A 71 12.30 53.90 -10.24
CA THR A 71 13.21 54.81 -9.55
C THR A 71 12.69 55.31 -8.18
N PRO A 72 13.57 55.74 -7.26
CA PRO A 72 13.17 56.13 -5.90
C PRO A 72 12.72 57.60 -5.87
N LEU A 73 11.49 57.85 -5.44
CA LEU A 73 11.01 59.20 -5.14
C LEU A 73 10.13 59.22 -3.88
N CYS A 74 10.49 60.17 -3.01
CA CYS A 74 9.76 60.68 -1.86
C CYS A 74 9.65 59.83 -0.58
N ALA A 75 10.52 60.20 0.36
CA ALA A 75 10.35 60.03 1.79
C ALA A 75 8.94 60.45 2.24
N SER A 76 8.20 59.47 2.78
CA SER A 76 7.02 59.70 3.62
C SER A 76 7.42 59.34 5.04
N ALA A 77 7.29 60.30 5.96
CA ALA A 77 7.75 60.23 7.33
C ALA A 77 7.21 59.00 8.09
N THR A 78 8.03 57.97 8.22
CA THR A 78 7.82 56.88 9.18
C THR A 78 8.32 57.36 10.54
N LEU A 79 7.38 57.62 11.45
CA LEU A 79 7.68 57.81 12.87
C LEU A 79 8.40 56.55 13.37
N ILE A 80 9.72 56.62 13.53
CA ILE A 80 10.52 55.60 14.22
C ILE A 80 9.92 55.47 15.62
N THR A 81 9.15 54.41 15.84
CA THR A 81 8.49 54.14 17.13
C THR A 81 9.50 53.37 17.95
N THR A 82 10.08 54.01 18.96
CA THR A 82 11.00 53.28 19.85
C THR A 82 10.22 52.21 20.64
N PRO A 83 10.85 51.09 21.04
CA PRO A 83 10.17 50.04 21.81
C PRO A 83 9.51 50.58 23.11
N GLY A 84 10.14 51.58 23.75
CA GLY A 84 9.60 52.23 24.95
C GLY A 84 8.35 53.06 24.67
N ASP A 85 8.29 53.77 23.54
CA ASP A 85 7.10 54.52 23.13
C ASP A 85 5.94 53.59 22.78
N LEU A 86 6.23 52.41 22.22
CA LEU A 86 5.22 51.41 21.90
C LEU A 86 4.61 50.80 23.17
N ILE A 87 5.44 50.48 24.17
CA ILE A 87 4.97 49.98 25.47
C ILE A 87 4.09 51.02 26.15
N THR A 88 4.54 52.28 26.24
CA THR A 88 3.76 53.34 26.91
C THR A 88 2.43 53.62 26.23
N LYS A 89 2.39 53.65 24.88
CA LYS A 89 1.14 53.77 24.12
C LYS A 89 0.20 52.59 24.33
N SER A 90 0.74 51.38 24.38
CA SER A 90 -0.04 50.14 24.51
C SER A 90 -0.40 49.79 25.96
N GLN A 91 0.20 50.44 26.97
CA GLN A 91 0.04 50.10 28.38
C GLN A 91 -1.42 50.21 28.85
N ARG A 92 -2.14 51.25 28.38
CA ARG A 92 -3.56 51.42 28.68
C ARG A 92 -4.39 50.27 28.15
N ASP A 93 -4.13 49.85 26.92
CA ASP A 93 -4.86 48.75 26.28
C ASP A 93 -4.49 47.41 26.94
N LEU A 94 -3.22 47.17 27.26
CA LEU A 94 -2.76 45.99 28.00
C LEU A 94 -3.42 45.85 29.37
N ASN A 95 -3.55 46.95 30.11
CA ASN A 95 -4.25 46.97 31.39
C ASN A 95 -5.76 46.69 31.19
N SER A 96 -6.34 47.25 30.12
CA SER A 96 -7.75 47.07 29.76
C SER A 96 -8.09 45.63 29.35
N LEU A 97 -7.09 44.79 29.02
CA LEU A 97 -7.31 43.35 28.79
C LEU A 97 -7.70 42.58 30.05
N SER A 98 -7.46 43.13 31.24
CA SER A 98 -7.88 42.51 32.50
C SER A 98 -9.22 43.03 33.04
N ASP A 99 -9.89 43.93 32.31
CA ASP A 99 -11.17 44.51 32.69
C ASP A 99 -12.29 43.46 32.74
N GLU A 100 -13.28 43.65 33.63
CA GLU A 100 -14.43 42.76 33.76
C GLU A 100 -15.36 42.85 32.54
N GLN A 101 -15.47 44.02 31.92
CA GLN A 101 -16.36 44.25 30.78
C GLN A 101 -15.80 43.67 29.48
N GLN A 102 -16.58 42.76 28.87
CA GLN A 102 -16.25 42.11 27.61
C GLN A 102 -16.00 43.10 26.45
N GLY A 103 -16.79 44.19 26.39
CA GLY A 103 -16.67 45.22 25.35
C GLY A 103 -15.38 46.02 25.42
N ILE A 104 -14.89 46.30 26.64
CA ILE A 104 -13.63 47.02 26.87
C ILE A 104 -12.46 46.15 26.41
N ARG A 105 -12.43 44.87 26.82
CA ARG A 105 -11.39 43.93 26.39
C ARG A 105 -11.33 43.75 24.88
N LYS A 106 -12.49 43.68 24.22
CA LYS A 106 -12.58 43.57 22.76
C LYS A 106 -12.00 44.79 22.05
N ARG A 107 -12.41 46.01 22.44
CA ARG A 107 -11.88 47.24 21.83
C ARG A 107 -10.38 47.41 22.10
N ALA A 108 -9.92 47.09 23.30
CA ALA A 108 -8.50 47.12 23.64
C ALA A 108 -7.69 46.15 22.76
N MET A 109 -8.24 44.96 22.48
CA MET A 109 -7.59 43.99 21.60
C MET A 109 -7.59 44.42 20.12
N GLU A 110 -8.69 44.99 19.63
CA GLU A 110 -8.74 45.57 18.28
C GLU A 110 -7.76 46.75 18.15
N SER A 111 -7.64 47.60 19.17
CA SER A 111 -6.66 48.70 19.24
C SER A 111 -5.22 48.18 19.22
N LEU A 112 -4.91 47.16 20.03
CA LEU A 112 -3.59 46.53 20.06
C LEU A 112 -3.23 45.86 18.73
N GLN A 113 -4.19 45.22 18.08
CA GLN A 113 -3.97 44.59 16.77
C GLN A 113 -3.69 45.65 15.69
N ALA A 114 -4.40 46.77 15.72
CA ALA A 114 -4.17 47.88 14.79
C ALA A 114 -2.84 48.59 15.06
N SER A 115 -2.49 48.84 16.32
CA SER A 115 -1.25 49.54 16.68
C SER A 115 0.00 48.72 16.36
N LEU A 116 -0.10 47.39 16.41
CA LEU A 116 0.98 46.47 16.11
C LEU A 116 1.01 46.01 14.64
N ALA A 117 0.07 46.45 13.80
CA ALA A 117 -0.08 45.95 12.43
C ALA A 117 1.17 46.21 11.57
N ASP A 118 1.73 47.42 11.62
CA ASP A 118 2.83 47.86 10.75
C ASP A 118 4.19 47.94 11.48
N VAL A 119 4.29 47.34 12.67
CA VAL A 119 5.51 47.34 13.49
C VAL A 119 6.51 46.30 12.96
N ASP A 120 7.78 46.70 12.87
CA ASP A 120 8.88 45.84 12.42
C ASP A 120 9.16 44.70 13.41
N THR A 121 9.75 43.60 12.94
CA THR A 121 9.96 42.39 13.74
C THR A 121 10.90 42.62 14.93
N VAL A 122 11.90 43.49 14.78
CA VAL A 122 12.90 43.75 15.84
C VAL A 122 12.27 44.48 17.02
N THR A 123 11.52 45.56 16.76
CA THR A 123 10.81 46.27 17.82
C THR A 123 9.71 45.41 18.45
N LEU A 124 9.03 44.57 17.65
CA LEU A 124 8.00 43.65 18.11
C LEU A 124 8.58 42.59 19.06
N HIS A 125 9.73 42.01 18.75
CA HIS A 125 10.42 41.08 19.66
C HIS A 125 10.88 41.77 20.94
N ALA A 126 11.40 43.00 20.86
CA ALA A 126 11.87 43.74 22.03
C ALA A 126 10.75 43.98 23.07
N VAL A 127 9.50 44.17 22.63
CA VAL A 127 8.36 44.38 23.54
C VAL A 127 7.68 43.09 23.99
N PHE A 128 7.95 41.94 23.36
CA PHE A 128 7.24 40.69 23.61
C PHE A 128 7.21 40.25 25.08
N PRO A 129 8.30 40.33 25.87
CA PRO A 129 8.26 39.92 27.29
C PRO A 129 7.18 40.64 28.12
N THR A 130 6.91 41.91 27.80
CA THR A 130 5.89 42.73 28.47
C THR A 130 4.48 42.34 28.01
N PHE A 131 4.31 41.97 26.74
CA PHE A 131 3.03 41.64 26.13
C PHE A 131 2.62 40.17 26.35
N ALA A 132 3.58 39.26 26.54
CA ALA A 132 3.36 37.82 26.59
C ALA A 132 2.31 37.40 27.64
N LYS A 133 2.50 37.78 28.91
CA LYS A 133 1.59 37.39 30.00
C LYS A 133 0.16 37.94 29.82
N PRO A 134 -0.04 39.24 29.52
CA PRO A 134 -1.37 39.78 29.22
C PRO A 134 -2.10 39.04 28.09
N LEU A 135 -1.39 38.73 26.99
CA LEU A 135 -1.95 38.02 25.84
C LEU A 135 -2.31 36.58 26.19
N PHE A 136 -1.39 35.80 26.77
CA PHE A 136 -1.66 34.38 27.05
C PHE A 136 -2.81 34.18 28.04
N LYS A 137 -3.02 35.12 28.97
CA LYS A 137 -4.18 35.11 29.87
C LYS A 137 -5.50 35.22 29.11
N ARG A 138 -5.52 35.88 27.95
CA ARG A 138 -6.71 36.03 27.09
C ARG A 138 -7.03 34.79 26.25
N PHE A 139 -6.16 33.78 26.20
CA PHE A 139 -6.49 32.51 25.54
C PHE A 139 -7.71 31.81 26.15
N ASN A 140 -8.02 32.09 27.42
CA ASN A 140 -9.20 31.58 28.12
C ASN A 140 -10.32 32.63 28.28
N ASP A 141 -10.31 33.72 27.51
CA ASP A 141 -11.37 34.74 27.57
C ASP A 141 -12.73 34.14 27.15
N PRO A 142 -13.87 34.51 27.75
CA PRO A 142 -15.18 34.08 27.27
C PRO A 142 -15.48 34.56 25.84
N VAL A 143 -14.93 35.70 25.42
CA VAL A 143 -15.20 36.28 24.09
C VAL A 143 -14.30 35.66 23.03
N GLU A 144 -14.91 35.01 22.03
CA GLU A 144 -14.19 34.35 20.93
C GLU A 144 -13.27 35.29 20.14
N LYS A 145 -13.75 36.49 19.76
CA LYS A 145 -12.93 37.48 19.03
C LYS A 145 -11.67 37.88 19.80
N VAL A 146 -11.75 37.97 21.13
CA VAL A 146 -10.58 38.29 21.96
C VAL A 146 -9.58 37.13 21.96
N ARG A 147 -10.06 35.88 21.98
CA ARG A 147 -9.19 34.70 21.85
C ARG A 147 -8.51 34.67 20.48
N ASP A 148 -9.28 34.80 19.39
CA ASP A 148 -8.76 34.82 18.00
C ASP A 148 -7.64 35.86 17.84
N SER A 149 -7.92 37.14 18.11
CA SER A 149 -6.93 38.22 17.98
C SER A 149 -5.70 37.99 18.89
N SER A 150 -5.92 37.51 20.11
CA SER A 150 -4.81 37.23 21.05
C SER A 150 -3.90 36.12 20.56
N VAL A 151 -4.44 35.04 19.98
CA VAL A 151 -3.65 33.93 19.45
C VAL A 151 -2.92 34.37 18.18
N ARG A 152 -3.57 35.10 17.26
CA ARG A 152 -2.91 35.66 16.05
C ARG A 152 -1.75 36.58 16.38
N LEU A 153 -1.93 37.50 17.34
CA LEU A 153 -0.83 38.33 17.81
C LEU A 153 0.29 37.49 18.42
N SER A 154 -0.05 36.49 19.23
CA SER A 154 0.95 35.59 19.82
C SER A 154 1.74 34.83 18.76
N ILE A 155 1.11 34.37 17.67
CA ILE A 155 1.79 33.75 16.53
C ILE A 155 2.81 34.71 15.93
N ARG A 156 2.42 35.97 15.68
CA ARG A 156 3.30 37.01 15.13
C ARG A 156 4.48 37.32 16.06
N PHE A 157 4.25 37.34 17.39
CA PHE A 157 5.31 37.54 18.38
C PHE A 157 6.29 36.37 18.44
N VAL A 158 5.79 35.13 18.41
CA VAL A 158 6.62 33.93 18.52
C VAL A 158 7.45 33.71 17.26
N ALA A 159 6.94 34.08 16.09
CA ALA A 159 7.65 33.94 14.82
C ALA A 159 9.02 34.65 14.85
N GLY A 160 10.09 33.85 14.77
CA GLY A 160 11.49 34.30 14.78
C GLY A 160 12.01 34.83 16.12
N TYR A 161 11.28 34.67 17.23
CA TYR A 161 11.67 35.26 18.51
C TYR A 161 12.91 34.61 19.14
N PRO A 162 13.97 35.36 19.51
CA PRO A 162 15.30 34.79 19.81
C PRO A 162 15.42 34.02 21.12
N ASP A 163 14.60 34.30 22.15
CA ASP A 163 14.74 33.67 23.47
C ASP A 163 13.40 33.16 24.02
N LEU A 164 13.02 31.95 23.65
CA LEU A 164 11.73 31.36 24.05
C LEU A 164 11.69 30.89 25.52
N LEU A 165 12.83 30.74 26.19
CA LEU A 165 12.92 30.15 27.53
C LEU A 165 12.07 30.88 28.60
N PRO A 166 12.04 32.23 28.67
CA PRO A 166 11.21 32.95 29.65
C PRO A 166 9.70 32.84 29.38
N ILE A 167 9.32 32.46 28.16
CA ILE A 167 7.95 32.54 27.64
C ILE A 167 7.25 31.18 27.69
N LEU A 168 7.98 30.10 27.39
CA LEU A 168 7.49 28.73 27.40
C LEU A 168 6.70 28.33 28.66
N PRO A 169 7.14 28.66 29.89
CA PRO A 169 6.42 28.30 31.12
C PRO A 169 5.04 28.95 31.25
N TYR A 170 4.78 30.04 30.53
CA TYR A 170 3.47 30.70 30.52
C TYR A 170 2.65 30.30 29.29
N LEU A 171 3.32 30.09 28.15
CA LEU A 171 2.68 29.77 26.89
C LEU A 171 2.14 28.35 26.85
N MET A 172 2.96 27.35 27.19
CA MET A 172 2.58 25.94 27.06
C MET A 172 1.39 25.57 27.97
N PRO A 173 1.37 25.97 29.26
CA PRO A 173 0.19 25.73 30.09
C PRO A 173 -1.06 26.48 29.62
N ALA A 174 -0.91 27.68 29.03
CA ALA A 174 -2.05 28.43 28.49
C ALA A 174 -2.70 27.71 27.31
N ILE A 175 -1.89 27.17 26.38
CA ILE A 175 -2.34 26.34 25.26
C ILE A 175 -2.98 25.05 25.77
N ALA A 176 -2.27 24.29 26.61
CA ALA A 176 -2.72 23.00 27.11
C ALA A 176 -4.03 23.10 27.91
N ASN A 177 -4.16 24.13 28.77
CA ASN A 177 -5.38 24.35 29.53
C ASN A 177 -6.56 24.72 28.63
N ARG A 178 -6.35 25.51 27.56
CA ARG A 178 -7.46 25.91 26.68
C ARG A 178 -7.96 24.75 25.83
N ILE A 179 -7.05 23.99 25.24
CA ILE A 179 -7.38 22.81 24.44
C ILE A 179 -7.98 21.72 25.33
N GLY A 180 -7.38 21.50 26.51
CA GLY A 180 -7.88 20.55 27.51
C GLY A 180 -7.88 19.10 27.02
N SER A 181 -6.77 18.67 26.39
CA SER A 181 -6.64 17.29 25.91
C SER A 181 -6.74 16.29 27.06
N THR A 182 -7.66 15.33 26.95
CA THR A 182 -7.85 14.23 27.91
C THR A 182 -7.09 12.98 27.53
N TRP A 183 -6.44 12.98 26.36
CA TRP A 183 -5.67 11.84 25.86
C TRP A 183 -4.48 11.54 26.75
N ASP A 184 -4.23 10.27 27.01
CA ASP A 184 -3.09 9.77 27.78
C ASP A 184 -2.40 8.64 27.02
N TYR A 185 -1.12 8.43 27.28
CA TYR A 185 -0.31 7.43 26.59
C TYR A 185 -0.20 6.14 27.41
N ASP A 186 -0.55 5.01 26.80
CA ASP A 186 -0.27 3.68 27.35
C ASP A 186 0.96 3.06 26.67
N GLU A 187 2.05 2.99 27.43
CA GLU A 187 3.32 2.39 26.98
C GLU A 187 3.23 0.88 26.71
N LYS A 188 2.37 0.15 27.44
CA LYS A 188 2.28 -1.31 27.28
C LYS A 188 1.61 -1.70 25.97
N LEU A 189 0.57 -0.94 25.63
CA LEU A 189 -0.22 -1.17 24.43
C LEU A 189 0.28 -0.34 23.24
N ASN A 190 1.15 0.65 23.46
CA ASN A 190 1.55 1.64 22.45
C ASN A 190 0.33 2.28 21.78
N ILE A 191 -0.62 2.80 22.57
CA ILE A 191 -1.82 3.51 22.09
C ILE A 191 -2.08 4.76 22.92
N PHE A 192 -2.73 5.74 22.29
CA PHE A 192 -3.32 6.86 23.02
C PHE A 192 -4.77 6.51 23.39
N VAL A 193 -5.13 6.75 24.65
CA VAL A 193 -6.48 6.48 25.17
C VAL A 193 -7.09 7.78 25.66
N GLN A 194 -8.32 8.06 25.23
CA GLN A 194 -9.00 9.32 25.54
C GLN A 194 -9.58 9.36 26.97
N ASP A 195 -9.96 8.20 27.51
CA ASP A 195 -10.64 8.06 28.79
C ASP A 195 -9.82 7.21 29.78
N ALA A 196 -9.32 7.87 30.83
CA ALA A 196 -8.55 7.25 31.89
C ALA A 196 -9.34 6.19 32.68
N VAL A 197 -10.67 6.32 32.76
CA VAL A 197 -11.54 5.35 33.43
C VAL A 197 -11.61 4.06 32.63
N LEU A 198 -11.78 4.18 31.30
CA LEU A 198 -11.74 3.04 30.38
C LEU A 198 -10.39 2.34 30.43
N LEU A 199 -9.29 3.11 30.45
CA LEU A 199 -7.94 2.57 30.57
C LEU A 199 -7.74 1.81 31.89
N ALA A 200 -8.17 2.39 33.01
CA ALA A 200 -8.10 1.73 34.32
C ALA A 200 -8.97 0.47 34.38
N ALA A 201 -10.14 0.48 33.73
CA ALA A 201 -11.01 -0.68 33.63
C ALA A 201 -10.38 -1.79 32.76
N HIS A 202 -9.81 -1.44 31.60
CA HIS A 202 -9.07 -2.34 30.72
C HIS A 202 -7.89 -2.98 31.46
N ASN A 203 -7.09 -2.20 32.17
CA ASN A 203 -5.95 -2.68 32.96
C ASN A 203 -6.37 -3.60 34.12
N ARG A 204 -7.60 -3.48 34.60
CA ARG A 204 -8.21 -4.39 35.59
C ARG A 204 -8.84 -5.64 34.96
N GLY A 205 -8.69 -5.83 33.65
CA GLY A 205 -9.23 -6.97 32.91
C GLY A 205 -10.72 -6.86 32.57
N ARG A 206 -11.32 -5.67 32.70
CA ARG A 206 -12.69 -5.45 32.22
C ARG A 206 -12.67 -5.22 30.72
N LEU A 207 -13.10 -6.22 29.96
CA LEU A 207 -13.19 -6.16 28.49
C LEU A 207 -14.41 -5.37 27.98
N PHE A 208 -15.41 -5.12 28.83
CA PHE A 208 -16.67 -4.49 28.42
C PHE A 208 -16.89 -3.18 29.18
N VAL A 209 -17.06 -2.10 28.43
CA VAL A 209 -17.66 -0.86 28.92
C VAL A 209 -18.83 -0.53 28.00
N PRO A 210 -20.08 -0.47 28.52
CA PRO A 210 -21.26 -0.08 27.77
C PRO A 210 -21.06 1.22 26.97
N GLU A 211 -21.60 1.32 25.75
CA GLU A 211 -21.57 2.57 24.95
C GLU A 211 -22.18 3.77 25.69
N ALA A 212 -23.08 3.54 26.64
CA ALA A 212 -23.66 4.57 27.51
C ALA A 212 -22.64 5.18 28.49
N ASP A 213 -21.58 4.43 28.82
CA ASP A 213 -20.52 4.86 29.74
C ASP A 213 -19.39 5.61 29.01
N VAL A 214 -19.37 5.57 27.67
CA VAL A 214 -18.42 6.34 26.85
C VAL A 214 -18.89 7.79 26.77
N GLN A 215 -18.30 8.66 27.59
CA GLN A 215 -18.63 10.09 27.58
C GLN A 215 -18.23 10.73 26.24
N ARG A 216 -19.21 11.32 25.54
CA ARG A 216 -18.95 12.20 24.39
C ARG A 216 -18.43 13.54 24.91
N ILE A 217 -17.11 13.67 24.99
CA ILE A 217 -16.45 14.88 25.49
C ILE A 217 -16.69 16.02 24.50
N LYS A 218 -17.33 17.09 24.97
CA LYS A 218 -17.45 18.33 24.19
C LYS A 218 -16.10 19.04 24.14
N PRO A 219 -15.70 19.60 22.99
CA PRO A 219 -14.49 20.42 22.90
C PRO A 219 -14.52 21.54 23.93
N ARG A 220 -13.40 21.73 24.64
CA ARG A 220 -13.27 22.84 25.60
C ARG A 220 -13.19 24.20 24.91
N GLU A 221 -12.52 24.25 23.75
CA GLU A 221 -12.63 25.38 22.81
C GLU A 221 -13.73 25.09 21.77
N PRO A 222 -14.87 25.79 21.82
CA PRO A 222 -15.97 25.58 20.88
C PRO A 222 -15.63 26.02 19.45
N SER A 223 -14.83 27.09 19.27
CA SER A 223 -14.57 27.65 17.94
C SER A 223 -13.52 26.84 17.18
N GLU A 224 -13.90 26.35 15.99
CA GLU A 224 -13.01 25.54 15.14
C GLU A 224 -11.83 26.36 14.60
N GLU A 225 -12.06 27.64 14.29
CA GLU A 225 -11.04 28.57 13.81
C GLU A 225 -10.00 28.87 14.89
N VAL A 226 -10.45 29.07 16.14
CA VAL A 226 -9.54 29.28 17.27
C VAL A 226 -8.74 28.02 17.58
N ARG A 227 -9.33 26.82 17.45
CA ARG A 227 -8.57 25.55 17.58
C ARG A 227 -7.47 25.45 16.52
N LEU A 228 -7.75 25.84 15.27
CA LEU A 228 -6.74 25.89 14.21
C LEU A 228 -5.60 26.83 14.56
N LEU A 229 -5.92 28.03 15.05
CA LEU A 229 -4.92 29.02 15.46
C LEU A 229 -4.03 28.51 16.60
N PHE A 230 -4.55 27.71 17.53
CA PHE A 230 -3.71 27.11 18.57
C PHE A 230 -2.71 26.08 18.02
N VAL A 231 -3.13 25.26 17.04
CA VAL A 231 -2.20 24.33 16.38
C VAL A 231 -1.17 25.11 15.54
N GLU A 232 -1.58 26.19 14.90
CA GLU A 232 -0.66 27.08 14.17
C GLU A 232 0.35 27.76 15.10
N LEU A 233 -0.09 28.25 16.26
CA LEU A 233 0.78 28.78 17.31
C LEU A 233 1.76 27.73 17.82
N LEU A 234 1.31 26.48 17.99
CA LEU A 234 2.19 25.39 18.38
C LEU A 234 3.22 25.08 17.28
N GLN A 235 2.81 25.07 16.02
CA GLN A 235 3.72 24.83 14.90
C GLN A 235 4.75 25.95 14.76
N THR A 236 4.35 27.22 14.89
CA THR A 236 5.30 28.33 14.84
C THR A 236 6.26 28.32 16.00
N LEU A 237 5.81 27.97 17.21
CA LEU A 237 6.68 27.75 18.36
C LEU A 237 7.71 26.64 18.09
N LEU A 238 7.27 25.50 17.54
CA LEU A 238 8.16 24.39 17.23
C LEU A 238 9.17 24.78 16.13
N ALA A 239 8.71 25.39 15.04
CA ALA A 239 9.58 25.82 13.95
C ALA A 239 10.67 26.78 14.45
N THR A 240 10.31 27.79 15.26
CA THR A 240 11.28 28.76 15.78
C THR A 240 12.27 28.15 16.75
N THR A 241 11.84 27.20 17.59
CA THR A 241 12.79 26.45 18.45
C THR A 241 13.76 25.59 17.63
N PHE A 242 13.32 24.99 16.51
CA PHE A 242 14.16 24.15 15.68
C PHE A 242 15.14 24.96 14.83
N ASP A 243 14.71 26.09 14.27
CA ASP A 243 15.57 27.02 13.54
C ASP A 243 16.72 27.54 14.41
N GLN A 244 16.49 27.68 15.72
CA GLN A 244 17.48 28.11 16.71
C GLN A 244 18.31 26.96 17.31
N ASN A 245 18.09 25.72 16.88
CA ASN A 245 18.70 24.52 17.48
C ASN A 245 18.48 24.40 19.00
N ALA A 246 17.37 24.95 19.52
CA ALA A 246 17.04 25.00 20.94
C ALA A 246 16.02 23.92 21.36
N SER A 247 16.12 22.73 20.75
CA SER A 247 15.14 21.64 20.93
C SER A 247 15.07 21.11 22.37
N SER A 248 16.14 21.27 23.15
CA SER A 248 16.19 20.88 24.56
C SER A 248 15.19 21.63 25.45
N LEU A 249 14.80 22.86 25.07
CA LEU A 249 13.80 23.66 25.78
C LEU A 249 12.42 23.01 25.80
N LEU A 250 12.13 22.20 24.78
CA LEU A 250 10.84 21.56 24.63
C LEU A 250 10.69 20.32 25.52
N ASN A 251 11.79 19.71 26.01
CA ASN A 251 11.77 18.44 26.74
C ASN A 251 10.77 18.41 27.91
N ALA A 252 10.62 19.53 28.63
CA ALA A 252 9.67 19.66 29.74
C ALA A 252 8.20 19.69 29.30
N TYR A 253 7.92 20.04 28.04
CA TYR A 253 6.58 20.27 27.50
C TYR A 253 6.22 19.30 26.35
N VAL A 254 7.15 18.45 25.88
CA VAL A 254 6.89 17.57 24.72
C VAL A 254 5.68 16.67 24.94
N TYR A 255 5.48 16.16 26.16
CA TYR A 255 4.33 15.32 26.45
C TYR A 255 3.01 16.07 26.24
N ASP A 256 2.90 17.30 26.77
CA ASP A 256 1.71 18.13 26.59
C ASP A 256 1.52 18.54 25.13
N THR A 257 2.61 18.86 24.42
CA THR A 257 2.61 19.09 22.95
C THR A 257 2.01 17.89 22.22
N ILE A 258 2.48 16.67 22.51
CA ILE A 258 1.98 15.44 21.88
C ILE A 258 0.49 15.24 22.19
N ARG A 259 0.06 15.44 23.44
CA ARG A 259 -1.36 15.33 23.83
C ARG A 259 -2.25 16.32 23.08
N VAL A 260 -1.77 17.54 22.89
CA VAL A 260 -2.45 18.57 22.09
C VAL A 260 -2.55 18.14 20.63
N LEU A 261 -1.48 17.59 20.05
CA LEU A 261 -1.49 17.11 18.68
C LEU A 261 -2.40 15.89 18.50
N VAL A 262 -2.37 14.92 19.41
CA VAL A 262 -3.30 13.77 19.36
C VAL A 262 -4.75 14.25 19.44
N TYR A 263 -5.05 15.24 20.28
CA TYR A 263 -6.38 15.87 20.29
C TYR A 263 -6.73 16.46 18.92
N GLY A 264 -5.81 17.17 18.26
CA GLY A 264 -5.98 17.73 16.93
C GLY A 264 -6.21 16.68 15.82
N LEU A 265 -5.65 15.47 15.95
CA LEU A 265 -5.89 14.36 15.02
C LEU A 265 -7.33 13.83 15.06
N HIS A 266 -8.00 13.98 16.20
CA HIS A 266 -9.38 13.56 16.42
C HIS A 266 -10.37 14.75 16.34
N ASP A 267 -9.94 15.90 15.82
CA ASP A 267 -10.82 17.06 15.64
C ASP A 267 -11.87 16.82 14.54
N SER A 268 -13.03 17.44 14.71
CA SER A 268 -14.10 17.41 13.70
C SER A 268 -13.79 18.31 12.50
N PHE A 269 -12.96 19.32 12.68
CA PHE A 269 -12.63 20.30 11.65
C PHE A 269 -11.41 19.87 10.81
N PRO A 270 -11.57 19.67 9.49
CA PRO A 270 -10.49 19.13 8.65
C PRO A 270 -9.20 19.96 8.60
N SER A 271 -9.29 21.29 8.68
CA SER A 271 -8.09 22.13 8.61
C SER A 271 -7.21 21.98 9.84
N VAL A 272 -7.82 21.75 11.03
CA VAL A 272 -7.07 21.43 12.26
C VAL A 272 -6.32 20.12 12.08
N VAL A 273 -6.99 19.09 11.55
CA VAL A 273 -6.36 17.79 11.30
C VAL A 273 -5.17 17.91 10.34
N ILE A 274 -5.32 18.61 9.22
CA ILE A 274 -4.23 18.81 8.25
C ILE A 274 -3.04 19.51 8.90
N LYS A 275 -3.29 20.63 9.59
CA LYS A 275 -2.26 21.39 10.28
C LYS A 275 -1.57 20.58 11.38
N THR A 276 -2.33 19.74 12.08
CA THR A 276 -1.81 18.82 13.09
C THR A 276 -0.88 17.77 12.49
N CYS A 277 -1.27 17.17 11.36
CA CYS A 277 -0.43 16.22 10.62
C CYS A 277 0.89 16.88 10.18
N GLU A 278 0.85 18.10 9.63
CA GLU A 278 2.05 18.88 9.27
C GLU A 278 2.94 19.17 10.47
N THR A 279 2.34 19.51 11.60
CA THR A 279 3.05 19.81 12.86
C THR A 279 3.71 18.55 13.43
N LEU A 280 3.04 17.40 13.36
CA LEU A 280 3.62 16.10 13.74
C LEU A 280 4.79 15.70 12.84
N VAL A 281 4.71 15.98 11.53
CA VAL A 281 5.85 15.77 10.61
C VAL A 281 7.03 16.63 11.05
N LEU A 282 6.82 17.93 11.28
CA LEU A 282 7.86 18.84 11.77
C LEU A 282 8.49 18.35 13.08
N LEU A 283 7.66 17.90 14.03
CA LEU A 283 8.11 17.35 15.31
C LEU A 283 8.94 16.07 15.12
N SER A 284 8.49 15.16 14.25
CA SER A 284 9.13 13.86 14.03
C SER A 284 10.51 13.96 13.37
N LEU A 285 10.73 14.97 12.52
CA LEU A 285 12.01 15.19 11.84
C LEU A 285 13.06 15.81 12.77
N ASN A 286 12.65 16.66 13.72
CA ASN A 286 13.56 17.44 14.56
C ASN A 286 13.77 16.84 15.97
N LEU A 287 12.76 16.15 16.53
CA LEU A 287 12.79 15.58 17.90
C LEU A 287 12.78 14.04 17.90
N VAL A 288 13.63 13.44 17.07
CA VAL A 288 13.76 11.98 16.90
C VAL A 288 13.92 11.23 18.23
N SER A 289 14.76 11.74 19.13
CA SER A 289 15.09 11.08 20.41
C SER A 289 13.87 10.86 21.30
N VAL A 290 12.88 11.76 21.25
CA VAL A 290 11.65 11.67 22.04
C VAL A 290 10.56 10.97 21.23
N VAL A 291 10.34 11.39 19.98
CA VAL A 291 9.25 10.89 19.14
C VAL A 291 9.37 9.39 18.86
N LYS A 292 10.57 8.81 18.83
CA LYS A 292 10.76 7.37 18.63
C LYS A 292 9.98 6.50 19.63
N HIS A 293 9.74 6.99 20.85
CA HIS A 293 8.99 6.25 21.88
C HIS A 293 7.48 6.28 21.65
N PHE A 294 6.97 7.28 20.92
CA PHE A 294 5.54 7.47 20.65
C PHE A 294 5.14 7.11 19.22
N ALA A 295 6.11 6.83 18.34
CA ALA A 295 5.89 6.68 16.89
C ALA A 295 4.78 5.68 16.54
N VAL A 296 4.80 4.47 17.13
CA VAL A 296 3.77 3.43 16.92
C VAL A 296 2.39 3.93 17.33
N ALA A 297 2.28 4.55 18.51
CA ALA A 297 1.01 5.06 19.02
C ALA A 297 0.48 6.25 18.22
N LEU A 298 1.37 7.12 17.72
CA LEU A 298 1.02 8.23 16.84
C LEU A 298 0.49 7.71 15.49
N VAL A 299 1.10 6.68 14.90
CA VAL A 299 0.56 6.06 13.68
C VAL A 299 -0.83 5.48 13.94
N ARG A 300 -1.02 4.81 15.08
CA ARG A 300 -2.33 4.25 15.48
C ARG A 300 -3.39 5.31 15.75
N ALA A 301 -2.99 6.48 16.27
CA ALA A 301 -3.88 7.63 16.46
C ALA A 301 -4.22 8.33 15.14
N THR A 302 -3.35 8.26 14.13
CA THR A 302 -3.57 8.91 12.81
C THR A 302 -4.35 8.01 11.84
N LYS A 303 -4.32 6.68 12.00
CA LYS A 303 -4.79 5.74 10.96
C LYS A 303 -6.25 5.90 10.54
N HIS A 304 -7.16 6.33 11.42
CA HIS A 304 -8.58 6.53 11.08
C HIS A 304 -8.77 7.64 10.04
N LEU A 305 -7.84 8.58 9.96
CA LEU A 305 -7.86 9.69 9.00
C LEU A 305 -7.65 9.23 7.56
N LEU A 306 -7.10 8.03 7.34
CA LEU A 306 -6.96 7.43 6.02
C LEU A 306 -8.32 7.10 5.38
N GLU A 307 -9.39 6.98 6.18
CA GLU A 307 -10.76 6.76 5.69
C GLU A 307 -11.58 8.05 5.61
N HIS A 308 -10.96 9.20 5.87
CA HIS A 308 -11.68 10.47 5.90
C HIS A 308 -12.26 10.85 4.53
N ARG A 309 -13.46 11.44 4.52
CA ARG A 309 -14.19 11.83 3.29
C ARG A 309 -13.42 12.78 2.36
N LEU A 310 -12.53 13.61 2.91
CA LEU A 310 -11.75 14.59 2.16
C LEU A 310 -10.38 14.03 1.78
N ALA A 311 -10.09 14.02 0.48
CA ALA A 311 -8.79 13.59 -0.06
C ALA A 311 -7.60 14.34 0.55
N LYS A 312 -7.70 15.65 0.77
CA LYS A 312 -6.63 16.47 1.38
C LYS A 312 -6.23 15.97 2.78
N VAL A 313 -7.21 15.53 3.58
CA VAL A 313 -6.95 14.98 4.93
C VAL A 313 -6.24 13.63 4.82
N ARG A 314 -6.69 12.76 3.92
CA ARG A 314 -6.05 11.45 3.68
C ARG A 314 -4.61 11.60 3.21
N VAL A 315 -4.32 12.55 2.32
CA VAL A 315 -2.95 12.89 1.90
C VAL A 315 -2.12 13.36 3.09
N ALA A 316 -2.61 14.33 3.86
CA ALA A 316 -1.88 14.84 5.02
C ALA A 316 -1.60 13.75 6.07
N ALA A 317 -2.59 12.89 6.33
CA ALA A 317 -2.45 11.73 7.22
C ALA A 317 -1.43 10.71 6.70
N MET A 318 -1.45 10.41 5.40
CA MET A 318 -0.50 9.47 4.78
C MET A 318 0.93 10.00 4.86
N LEU A 319 1.15 11.29 4.58
CA LEU A 319 2.45 11.95 4.73
C LEU A 319 2.93 11.94 6.18
N CYS A 320 2.03 12.14 7.14
CA CYS A 320 2.34 12.05 8.57
C CYS A 320 2.76 10.63 8.97
N ILE A 321 1.98 9.62 8.59
CA ILE A 321 2.28 8.20 8.86
C ILE A 321 3.60 7.80 8.22
N ARG A 322 3.87 8.23 6.98
CA ARG A 322 5.14 7.99 6.30
C ARG A 322 6.32 8.42 7.17
N THR A 323 6.31 9.67 7.64
CA THR A 323 7.41 10.22 8.42
C THR A 323 7.51 9.57 9.80
N LEU A 324 6.39 9.31 10.48
CA LEU A 324 6.37 8.65 11.79
C LEU A 324 6.96 7.23 11.76
N VAL A 325 6.66 6.46 10.71
CA VAL A 325 7.24 5.12 10.49
C VAL A 325 8.75 5.21 10.27
N MET A 326 9.20 6.22 9.53
CA MET A 326 10.60 6.45 9.16
C MET A 326 11.45 7.08 10.27
N VAL A 327 10.89 7.48 11.41
CA VAL A 327 11.67 8.03 12.52
C VAL A 327 12.76 7.03 12.91
N PRO A 328 14.05 7.38 12.84
CA PRO A 328 15.11 6.40 13.01
C PRO A 328 15.26 5.99 14.48
N ASN A 329 15.23 4.69 14.73
CA ASN A 329 15.59 4.09 16.00
C ASN A 329 16.96 3.42 15.89
N VAL A 330 18.01 4.22 16.08
CA VAL A 330 19.41 3.80 15.91
C VAL A 330 19.74 2.60 16.80
N ASP A 331 19.24 2.58 18.04
CA ASP A 331 19.51 1.52 19.02
C ASP A 331 19.04 0.14 18.56
N LYS A 332 18.00 0.10 17.71
CA LYS A 332 17.38 -1.13 17.22
C LYS A 332 17.55 -1.34 15.71
N CYS A 333 18.35 -0.49 15.04
CA CYS A 333 18.55 -0.51 13.59
C CYS A 333 17.24 -0.64 12.80
N LYS A 334 16.18 0.09 13.19
CA LYS A 334 14.85 0.02 12.59
C LYS A 334 14.14 1.35 12.55
N GLY A 335 13.08 1.47 11.75
CA GLY A 335 12.13 2.57 11.89
C GLY A 335 11.33 2.44 13.20
N ALA A 336 11.15 3.54 13.93
CA ALA A 336 10.50 3.52 15.23
C ALA A 336 9.02 3.12 15.16
N GLY A 337 8.34 3.48 14.06
CA GLY A 337 6.92 3.18 13.85
C GLY A 337 6.63 1.94 13.00
N THR A 338 7.62 1.13 12.64
CA THR A 338 7.44 0.03 11.66
C THR A 338 6.46 -1.05 12.11
N GLU A 339 6.36 -1.30 13.42
CA GLU A 339 5.39 -2.25 13.99
C GLU A 339 3.94 -1.88 13.64
N ALA A 340 3.64 -0.58 13.48
CA ALA A 340 2.30 -0.12 13.13
C ALA A 340 1.91 -0.42 11.67
N ILE A 341 2.86 -0.81 10.80
CA ILE A 341 2.55 -1.24 9.42
C ILE A 341 1.59 -2.43 9.43
N MET A 342 1.71 -3.32 10.41
CA MET A 342 0.85 -4.50 10.55
C MET A 342 -0.60 -4.12 10.81
N ASP A 343 -0.82 -3.04 11.57
CA ASP A 343 -2.16 -2.50 11.83
C ASP A 343 -2.78 -1.86 10.57
N LEU A 344 -1.94 -1.32 9.68
CA LEU A 344 -2.38 -0.67 8.44
C LEU A 344 -2.75 -1.70 7.36
N VAL A 345 -1.98 -2.78 7.25
CA VAL A 345 -2.25 -3.92 6.34
C VAL A 345 -3.32 -4.85 6.91
N ALA A 346 -3.71 -4.67 8.18
CA ALA A 346 -4.58 -5.57 8.93
C ALA A 346 -4.04 -7.01 9.00
N HIS A 347 -2.72 -7.17 9.00
CA HIS A 347 -2.09 -8.48 9.13
C HIS A 347 -2.01 -8.91 10.59
N GLN A 348 -2.15 -10.21 10.83
CA GLN A 348 -2.00 -10.82 12.13
C GLN A 348 -1.26 -12.14 11.95
N ASP A 349 -0.28 -12.39 12.80
CA ASP A 349 0.42 -13.67 12.80
C ASP A 349 -0.51 -14.76 13.35
N ASP A 350 -0.57 -15.90 12.68
CA ASP A 350 -1.46 -17.03 13.02
C ASP A 350 -1.26 -17.53 14.46
N SER A 351 -0.09 -17.31 15.03
CA SER A 351 0.28 -17.71 16.40
C SER A 351 -0.16 -16.73 17.48
N VAL A 352 -0.58 -15.51 17.13
CA VAL A 352 -0.95 -14.46 18.08
C VAL A 352 -2.45 -14.27 18.04
N ILE A 353 -3.16 -14.71 19.08
CA ILE A 353 -4.60 -14.48 19.25
C ILE A 353 -4.78 -13.45 20.37
N PRO A 354 -5.21 -12.21 20.06
CA PRO A 354 -5.57 -11.23 21.06
C PRO A 354 -6.62 -11.79 22.02
N VAL A 355 -6.50 -11.43 23.31
CA VAL A 355 -7.46 -11.88 24.33
C VAL A 355 -8.89 -11.43 23.98
N ALA A 356 -9.05 -10.25 23.37
CA ALA A 356 -10.34 -9.72 22.96
C ALA A 356 -11.04 -10.59 21.88
N ALA A 357 -10.29 -11.20 20.96
CA ALA A 357 -10.83 -12.11 19.94
C ALA A 357 -11.55 -13.35 20.52
N PHE A 358 -11.31 -13.74 21.78
CA PHE A 358 -12.06 -14.81 22.45
C PHE A 358 -13.48 -14.39 22.87
N TYR A 359 -13.71 -13.09 23.01
CA TYR A 359 -14.96 -12.52 23.53
C TYR A 359 -15.74 -11.76 22.47
N THR A 360 -15.06 -11.17 21.47
CA THR A 360 -15.67 -10.38 20.39
C THR A 360 -15.16 -10.81 19.03
N ALA A 361 -16.02 -10.69 18.01
CA ALA A 361 -15.57 -10.83 16.63
C ALA A 361 -14.76 -9.58 16.25
N GLU A 362 -13.44 -9.69 16.26
CA GLU A 362 -12.56 -8.62 15.80
C GLU A 362 -12.63 -8.50 14.28
N ILE A 363 -13.11 -7.35 13.79
CA ILE A 363 -13.07 -7.01 12.37
C ILE A 363 -11.86 -6.10 12.15
N LYS A 364 -10.82 -6.65 11.52
CA LYS A 364 -9.67 -5.85 11.06
C LYS A 364 -9.91 -5.41 9.61
N VAL A 365 -9.68 -4.13 9.34
CA VAL A 365 -9.89 -3.53 8.03
C VAL A 365 -8.53 -3.20 7.42
N ASN A 366 -8.25 -3.74 6.24
CA ASN A 366 -7.03 -3.41 5.50
C ASN A 366 -7.15 -2.00 4.92
N LEU A 367 -6.52 -1.03 5.57
CA LEU A 367 -6.55 0.38 5.19
C LEU A 367 -5.79 0.60 3.87
N PHE A 368 -4.69 -0.12 3.66
CA PHE A 368 -3.90 -0.01 2.44
C PHE A 368 -4.65 -0.49 1.21
N ALA A 369 -5.43 -1.57 1.32
CA ALA A 369 -6.29 -2.02 0.22
C ALA A 369 -7.34 -0.96 -0.18
N LYS A 370 -7.82 -0.15 0.78
CA LYS A 370 -8.73 0.96 0.49
C LYS A 370 -8.03 2.14 -0.20
N LEU A 371 -6.80 2.47 0.23
CA LEU A 371 -6.01 3.55 -0.38
C LEU A 371 -5.52 3.21 -1.78
N ASP A 372 -5.18 1.94 -2.00
CA ASP A 372 -4.79 1.38 -3.29
C ASP A 372 -5.85 1.59 -4.37
N GLN A 373 -7.12 1.45 -3.99
CA GLN A 373 -8.29 1.64 -4.87
C GLN A 373 -8.97 3.01 -4.67
N ASP A 374 -8.27 4.01 -4.12
CA ASP A 374 -8.86 5.32 -3.85
C ASP A 374 -9.25 6.04 -5.15
N GLY A 375 -10.42 6.67 -5.17
CA GLY A 375 -10.89 7.42 -6.34
C GLY A 375 -10.03 8.64 -6.69
N ASN A 376 -9.29 9.21 -5.74
CA ASN A 376 -8.46 10.38 -5.98
C ASN A 376 -7.01 10.00 -6.30
N VAL A 377 -6.54 10.41 -7.47
CA VAL A 377 -5.18 10.13 -7.97
C VAL A 377 -4.09 10.63 -7.02
N LEU A 378 -4.27 11.80 -6.37
CA LEU A 378 -3.28 12.34 -5.43
C LEU A 378 -3.14 11.48 -4.17
N VAL A 379 -4.25 10.87 -3.71
CA VAL A 379 -4.22 9.96 -2.57
C VAL A 379 -3.44 8.70 -2.94
N ARG A 380 -3.72 8.12 -4.11
CA ARG A 380 -2.98 6.95 -4.61
C ARG A 380 -1.50 7.25 -4.82
N GLN A 381 -1.18 8.37 -5.46
CA GLN A 381 0.21 8.79 -5.67
C GLN A 381 0.96 8.93 -4.34
N THR A 382 0.39 9.64 -3.36
CA THR A 382 1.04 9.82 -2.04
C THR A 382 1.15 8.52 -1.24
N PHE A 383 0.19 7.60 -1.39
CA PHE A 383 0.26 6.26 -0.84
C PHE A 383 1.40 5.45 -1.47
N PHE A 384 1.46 5.36 -2.81
CA PHE A 384 2.52 4.61 -3.49
C PHE A 384 3.90 5.22 -3.28
N ASP A 385 4.03 6.54 -3.28
CA ASP A 385 5.28 7.23 -2.92
C ASP A 385 5.74 6.86 -1.50
N THR A 386 4.80 6.69 -0.57
CA THR A 386 5.10 6.23 0.79
C THR A 386 5.62 4.80 0.80
N ILE A 387 4.97 3.88 0.08
CA ILE A 387 5.40 2.49 -0.05
C ILE A 387 6.79 2.41 -0.67
N THR A 388 7.04 3.17 -1.74
CA THR A 388 8.34 3.31 -2.40
C THR A 388 9.41 3.77 -1.42
N ILE A 389 9.16 4.84 -0.66
CA ILE A 389 10.11 5.36 0.33
C ILE A 389 10.42 4.30 1.39
N TRP A 390 9.40 3.62 1.91
CA TRP A 390 9.60 2.57 2.92
C TRP A 390 10.43 1.40 2.39
N LEU A 391 10.14 0.90 1.19
CA LEU A 391 10.91 -0.19 0.57
C LEU A 391 12.36 0.21 0.25
N LEU A 392 12.59 1.47 -0.11
CA LEU A 392 13.93 1.95 -0.47
C LEU A 392 14.79 2.34 0.73
N GLN A 393 14.19 2.93 1.77
CA GLN A 393 14.91 3.64 2.84
C GLN A 393 14.79 3.00 4.23
N LEU A 394 13.81 2.12 4.49
CA LEU A 394 13.73 1.49 5.82
C LEU A 394 14.93 0.58 6.10
N PRO A 395 15.55 0.68 7.30
CA PRO A 395 16.61 -0.23 7.72
C PRO A 395 16.14 -1.69 7.85
N ASP A 396 14.96 -1.90 8.43
CA ASP A 396 14.31 -3.18 8.69
C ASP A 396 13.34 -3.60 7.56
N ARG A 397 13.62 -3.18 6.33
CA ARG A 397 12.74 -3.40 5.17
C ARG A 397 12.35 -4.86 4.94
N TYR A 398 13.25 -5.81 5.20
CA TYR A 398 13.04 -7.22 4.88
C TYR A 398 11.85 -7.85 5.63
N ASP A 399 11.53 -7.34 6.82
CA ASP A 399 10.43 -7.85 7.64
C ASP A 399 9.05 -7.50 7.04
N TYR A 400 8.96 -6.35 6.35
CA TYR A 400 7.71 -5.80 5.83
C TYR A 400 7.59 -5.90 4.31
N GLU A 401 8.71 -6.07 3.61
CA GLU A 401 8.79 -6.09 2.15
C GLU A 401 7.78 -7.05 1.50
N SER A 402 7.64 -8.27 2.03
CA SER A 402 6.70 -9.25 1.49
C SER A 402 5.22 -8.83 1.57
N ARG A 403 4.90 -7.92 2.48
CA ARG A 403 3.54 -7.39 2.73
C ARG A 403 3.32 -6.07 1.99
N LEU A 404 4.38 -5.27 1.79
CA LEU A 404 4.33 -3.98 1.08
C LEU A 404 4.44 -4.15 -0.44
N MET A 405 5.19 -5.15 -0.91
CA MET A 405 5.44 -5.38 -2.33
C MET A 405 4.18 -5.60 -3.19
N PRO A 406 3.10 -6.30 -2.74
CA PRO A 406 1.87 -6.39 -3.51
C PRO A 406 1.29 -5.02 -3.89
N TYR A 407 1.39 -4.03 -3.00
CA TYR A 407 0.93 -2.66 -3.28
C TYR A 407 1.84 -1.93 -4.28
N LEU A 408 3.15 -2.17 -4.23
CA LEU A 408 4.06 -1.63 -5.26
C LEU A 408 3.77 -2.23 -6.64
N LEU A 409 3.44 -3.52 -6.72
CA LEU A 409 3.03 -4.16 -7.97
C LEU A 409 1.66 -3.67 -8.45
N SER A 410 0.73 -3.41 -7.53
CA SER A 410 -0.53 -2.73 -7.83
C SER A 410 -0.28 -1.37 -8.49
N ALA A 411 0.69 -0.59 -7.98
CA ALA A 411 1.06 0.71 -8.55
C ALA A 411 1.52 0.63 -10.01
N VAL A 412 2.20 -0.47 -10.40
CA VAL A 412 2.58 -0.71 -11.80
C VAL A 412 1.34 -0.84 -12.69
N ALA A 413 0.28 -1.47 -12.16
CA ALA A 413 -1.00 -1.69 -12.85
C ALA A 413 -2.01 -0.53 -12.70
N ASP A 414 -1.61 0.62 -12.13
CA ASP A 414 -2.50 1.77 -11.93
C ASP A 414 -2.93 2.40 -13.27
N ASP A 415 -4.12 3.01 -13.29
CA ASP A 415 -4.65 3.74 -14.44
C ASP A 415 -3.84 5.01 -14.79
N CYS A 416 -3.14 5.59 -13.81
CA CYS A 416 -2.35 6.80 -13.98
C CYS A 416 -0.94 6.47 -14.49
N PRO A 417 -0.54 6.94 -15.69
CA PRO A 417 0.76 6.61 -16.26
C PRO A 417 1.96 7.10 -15.43
N SER A 418 1.82 8.22 -14.71
CA SER A 418 2.89 8.75 -13.86
C SER A 418 3.15 7.85 -12.64
N ILE A 419 2.10 7.32 -12.02
CA ILE A 419 2.20 6.34 -10.93
C ILE A 419 2.86 5.05 -11.45
N SER A 420 2.36 4.52 -12.57
CA SER A 420 2.89 3.30 -13.19
C SER A 420 4.38 3.42 -13.54
N SER A 421 4.80 4.53 -14.16
CA SER A 421 6.20 4.78 -14.51
C SER A 421 7.10 4.85 -13.26
N ASN A 422 6.69 5.61 -12.24
CA ASN A 422 7.46 5.72 -10.99
C ASN A 422 7.58 4.36 -10.26
N ALA A 423 6.53 3.54 -10.31
CA ALA A 423 6.54 2.20 -9.76
C ALA A 423 7.53 1.27 -10.50
N ILE A 424 7.57 1.32 -11.83
CA ILE A 424 8.52 0.56 -12.65
C ILE A 424 9.96 0.98 -12.32
N ASP A 425 10.23 2.29 -12.26
CA ASP A 425 11.54 2.82 -11.93
C ASP A 425 11.99 2.40 -10.53
N THR A 426 11.07 2.45 -9.56
CA THR A 426 11.31 2.00 -8.18
C THR A 426 11.65 0.50 -8.13
N ILE A 427 10.87 -0.32 -8.84
CA ILE A 427 11.09 -1.77 -8.91
C ILE A 427 12.45 -2.08 -9.55
N ASP A 428 12.88 -1.32 -10.56
CA ASP A 428 14.20 -1.49 -11.17
C ASP A 428 15.34 -1.08 -10.23
N ILE A 429 15.15 -0.07 -9.39
CA ILE A 429 16.10 0.26 -8.31
C ILE A 429 16.20 -0.89 -7.31
N LEU A 430 15.05 -1.44 -6.87
CA LEU A 430 15.00 -2.59 -5.96
C LEU A 430 15.64 -3.84 -6.59
N GLY A 431 15.39 -4.09 -7.87
CA GLY A 431 15.96 -5.20 -8.63
C GLY A 431 17.47 -5.11 -8.77
N LYS A 432 18.01 -3.91 -9.06
CA LYS A 432 19.46 -3.66 -9.09
C LYS A 432 20.10 -3.89 -7.73
N ARG A 433 19.45 -3.43 -6.65
CA ARG A 433 19.92 -3.65 -5.28
C ARG A 433 19.92 -5.14 -4.92
N HIS A 434 18.84 -5.85 -5.24
CA HIS A 434 18.73 -7.29 -5.00
C HIS A 434 19.82 -8.09 -5.74
N ALA A 435 20.09 -7.72 -6.99
CA ALA A 435 21.17 -8.33 -7.78
C ALA A 435 22.56 -8.07 -7.18
N ALA A 436 22.80 -6.90 -6.58
CA ALA A 436 24.05 -6.59 -5.89
C ALA A 436 24.21 -7.38 -4.58
N GLU A 437 23.11 -7.65 -3.87
CA GLU A 437 23.09 -8.41 -2.61
C GLU A 437 23.19 -9.93 -2.84
N HIS A 438 22.75 -10.43 -3.99
CA HIS A 438 22.73 -11.85 -4.35
C HIS A 438 23.48 -12.09 -5.67
N PRO A 439 24.81 -11.82 -5.73
CA PRO A 439 25.56 -11.92 -6.97
C PRO A 439 25.61 -13.36 -7.50
N ASP A 440 25.66 -14.35 -6.62
CA ASP A 440 25.78 -15.76 -6.98
C ASP A 440 24.59 -16.23 -7.84
N GLU A 441 23.36 -15.87 -7.44
CA GLU A 441 22.13 -16.23 -8.18
C GLU A 441 22.08 -15.59 -9.58
N VAL A 442 22.61 -14.38 -9.70
CA VAL A 442 22.64 -13.62 -10.97
C VAL A 442 23.73 -14.17 -11.88
N ILE A 443 24.93 -14.41 -11.34
CA ILE A 443 26.07 -14.95 -12.09
C ILE A 443 25.73 -16.35 -12.60
N GLU A 444 25.16 -17.21 -11.77
CA GLU A 444 24.75 -18.57 -12.17
C GLU A 444 23.82 -18.50 -13.40
N ARG A 445 22.75 -17.72 -13.32
CA ARG A 445 21.76 -17.65 -14.42
C ARG A 445 22.30 -16.97 -15.68
N THR A 446 23.19 -15.98 -15.54
CA THR A 446 23.78 -15.28 -16.69
C THR A 446 24.89 -16.10 -17.36
N GLN A 447 25.78 -16.71 -16.58
CA GLN A 447 26.92 -17.49 -17.08
C GLN A 447 26.48 -18.82 -17.71
N TYR A 448 25.47 -19.49 -17.16
CA TYR A 448 24.92 -20.73 -17.73
C TYR A 448 23.87 -20.49 -18.82
N ALA A 449 23.61 -19.23 -19.21
CA ALA A 449 22.58 -18.84 -20.18
C ALA A 449 21.17 -19.40 -19.86
N VAL A 450 20.83 -19.51 -18.57
CA VAL A 450 19.55 -20.05 -18.07
C VAL A 450 18.53 -18.93 -17.84
N ASP A 451 18.69 -17.78 -18.49
CA ASP A 451 17.79 -16.63 -18.33
C ASP A 451 16.47 -16.79 -19.12
N GLY A 452 15.67 -17.77 -18.70
CA GLY A 452 14.39 -18.14 -19.29
C GLY A 452 14.53 -19.32 -20.25
N GLY A 453 13.51 -20.18 -20.28
CA GLY A 453 13.51 -21.36 -21.15
C GLY A 453 13.54 -20.97 -22.63
N LEU A 454 14.25 -21.76 -23.46
CA LEU A 454 14.31 -21.60 -24.92
C LEU A 454 12.91 -21.59 -25.58
N PHE A 455 11.94 -22.22 -24.92
CA PHE A 455 10.55 -22.27 -25.34
C PHE A 455 9.78 -20.96 -25.12
N CYS A 456 10.30 -20.03 -24.31
CA CYS A 456 9.63 -18.75 -24.06
C CYS A 456 9.65 -17.86 -25.31
N ASN A 457 8.54 -17.19 -25.60
CA ASN A 457 8.46 -16.29 -26.73
C ASN A 457 8.86 -14.87 -26.31
N PHE A 458 10.11 -14.47 -26.58
CA PHE A 458 10.57 -13.12 -26.26
C PHE A 458 10.35 -12.09 -27.37
N THR A 459 9.96 -12.52 -28.59
CA THR A 459 9.84 -11.62 -29.75
C THR A 459 8.52 -10.86 -29.80
N LYS A 460 7.46 -11.38 -29.16
CA LYS A 460 6.19 -10.65 -29.04
C LYS A 460 6.36 -9.37 -28.18
N PRO A 461 5.64 -8.28 -28.52
CA PRO A 461 5.61 -7.09 -27.67
C PRO A 461 5.06 -7.44 -26.28
N TYR A 462 5.56 -6.78 -25.25
CA TYR A 462 5.04 -6.93 -23.90
C TYR A 462 3.75 -6.11 -23.72
N PRO A 463 2.82 -6.54 -22.85
CA PRO A 463 1.65 -5.74 -22.54
C PRO A 463 2.08 -4.43 -21.85
N ALA A 464 1.31 -3.36 -22.07
CA ALA A 464 1.46 -2.14 -21.29
C ALA A 464 1.33 -2.46 -19.79
N PRO A 465 2.09 -1.81 -18.89
CA PRO A 465 2.94 -0.63 -19.12
C PRO A 465 4.38 -0.92 -19.59
N PHE A 466 4.74 -2.17 -19.85
CA PHE A 466 6.12 -2.55 -20.16
C PHE A 466 6.53 -2.19 -21.59
N SER A 467 7.61 -1.42 -21.73
CA SER A 467 8.24 -1.14 -23.03
C SER A 467 9.13 -2.29 -23.52
N GLY A 468 9.57 -3.15 -22.61
CA GLY A 468 10.46 -4.27 -22.89
C GLY A 468 10.49 -5.28 -21.74
N ARG A 469 11.40 -6.25 -21.86
CA ARG A 469 11.58 -7.28 -20.83
C ARG A 469 12.23 -6.68 -19.57
N PRO A 470 11.65 -6.87 -18.37
CA PRO A 470 12.25 -6.39 -17.12
C PRO A 470 13.62 -7.01 -16.84
N SER A 471 14.45 -6.29 -16.07
CA SER A 471 15.79 -6.75 -15.69
C SER A 471 15.76 -8.06 -14.91
N LEU A 472 16.83 -8.85 -14.99
CA LEU A 472 16.91 -10.13 -14.27
C LEU A 472 16.77 -9.96 -12.75
N GLY A 473 17.47 -8.97 -12.17
CA GLY A 473 17.39 -8.68 -10.73
C GLY A 473 15.96 -8.35 -10.29
N THR A 474 15.26 -7.53 -11.07
CA THR A 474 13.84 -7.22 -10.85
C THR A 474 12.95 -8.46 -10.84
N ARG A 475 13.15 -9.36 -11.82
CA ARG A 475 12.37 -10.59 -11.92
C ARG A 475 12.63 -11.53 -10.75
N LEU A 476 13.90 -11.76 -10.38
CA LEU A 476 14.27 -12.63 -9.25
C LEU A 476 13.67 -12.10 -7.94
N TYR A 477 13.77 -10.80 -7.74
CA TYR A 477 13.23 -10.12 -6.57
C TYR A 477 11.73 -10.38 -6.37
N ILE A 478 10.94 -10.28 -7.44
CA ILE A 478 9.48 -10.51 -7.42
C ILE A 478 9.15 -12.00 -7.31
N ARG A 479 9.85 -12.86 -8.05
CA ARG A 479 9.62 -14.33 -8.07
C ARG A 479 9.71 -14.94 -6.67
N GLY A 480 10.69 -14.54 -5.87
CA GLY A 480 10.88 -15.07 -4.51
C GLY A 480 9.69 -14.80 -3.56
N ARG A 481 8.80 -13.86 -3.91
CA ARG A 481 7.75 -13.36 -3.01
C ARG A 481 6.34 -13.48 -3.59
N CYS A 482 6.19 -13.64 -4.91
CA CYS A 482 4.92 -13.76 -5.63
C CYS A 482 3.95 -14.81 -5.04
N ARG A 483 4.46 -16.00 -4.68
CA ARG A 483 3.65 -17.11 -4.16
C ARG A 483 2.85 -16.77 -2.90
N ARG A 484 3.26 -15.76 -2.12
CA ARG A 484 2.60 -15.37 -0.88
C ARG A 484 1.22 -14.74 -1.11
N PHE A 485 0.98 -14.12 -2.27
CA PHE A 485 -0.27 -13.39 -2.53
C PHE A 485 -0.98 -13.78 -3.84
N ILE A 486 -0.38 -14.61 -4.71
CA ILE A 486 -1.01 -15.05 -5.96
C ILE A 486 -2.39 -15.70 -5.75
N ASN A 487 -2.54 -16.51 -4.70
CA ASN A 487 -3.83 -17.15 -4.37
C ASN A 487 -4.90 -16.14 -3.98
N THR A 488 -4.52 -15.09 -3.26
CA THR A 488 -5.43 -14.01 -2.87
C THR A 488 -5.86 -13.24 -4.11
N LEU A 489 -4.91 -12.89 -4.98
CA LEU A 489 -5.17 -12.22 -6.26
C LEU A 489 -6.13 -13.03 -7.16
N LEU A 490 -5.93 -14.35 -7.27
CA LEU A 490 -6.79 -15.22 -8.07
C LEU A 490 -8.23 -15.28 -7.51
N ARG A 491 -8.40 -15.24 -6.19
CA ARG A 491 -9.74 -15.17 -5.56
C ARG A 491 -10.41 -13.83 -5.85
N GLU A 492 -9.66 -12.73 -5.90
CA GLU A 492 -10.18 -11.40 -6.21
C GLU A 492 -10.70 -11.26 -7.64
N LEU A 493 -10.22 -12.08 -8.59
CA LEU A 493 -10.81 -12.16 -9.94
C LEU A 493 -12.28 -12.59 -9.94
N ASN A 494 -12.71 -13.34 -8.92
CA ASN A 494 -14.09 -13.77 -8.74
C ASN A 494 -14.88 -12.86 -7.77
N HIS A 495 -14.32 -11.73 -7.35
CA HIS A 495 -14.95 -10.86 -6.38
C HIS A 495 -16.23 -10.21 -6.93
N TRP A 496 -17.25 -10.05 -6.09
CA TRP A 496 -18.55 -9.49 -6.52
C TRP A 496 -18.43 -8.01 -6.93
N GLN A 497 -17.48 -7.26 -6.38
CA GLN A 497 -17.24 -5.86 -6.73
C GLN A 497 -16.46 -5.72 -8.05
N GLY A 498 -16.99 -4.96 -9.00
CA GLY A 498 -16.39 -4.73 -10.32
C GLY A 498 -14.98 -4.12 -10.29
N PRO A 499 -14.74 -3.01 -9.55
CA PRO A 499 -13.44 -2.35 -9.51
C PRO A 499 -12.30 -3.27 -9.03
N THR A 500 -12.56 -4.09 -8.01
CA THR A 500 -11.60 -5.06 -7.47
C THR A 500 -11.22 -6.11 -8.51
N ARG A 501 -12.19 -6.62 -9.30
CA ARG A 501 -11.90 -7.58 -10.38
C ARG A 501 -11.03 -6.97 -11.48
N VAL A 502 -11.34 -5.74 -11.90
CA VAL A 502 -10.56 -5.02 -12.92
C VAL A 502 -9.13 -4.82 -12.42
N HIS A 503 -8.97 -4.34 -11.20
CA HIS A 503 -7.68 -4.16 -10.57
C HIS A 503 -6.87 -5.48 -10.52
N ALA A 504 -7.47 -6.54 -9.98
CA ALA A 504 -6.84 -7.86 -9.89
C ALA A 504 -6.43 -8.41 -11.27
N SER A 505 -7.25 -8.20 -12.30
CA SER A 505 -6.94 -8.67 -13.66
C SER A 505 -5.72 -7.96 -14.27
N ARG A 506 -5.59 -6.64 -14.07
CA ARG A 506 -4.44 -5.85 -14.55
C ARG A 506 -3.16 -6.16 -13.78
N LEU A 507 -3.27 -6.31 -12.47
CA LEU A 507 -2.17 -6.73 -11.62
C LEU A 507 -1.66 -8.12 -12.01
N LEU A 508 -2.54 -9.07 -12.34
CA LEU A 508 -2.16 -10.39 -12.82
C LEU A 508 -1.38 -10.33 -14.14
N VAL A 509 -1.78 -9.48 -15.09
CA VAL A 509 -1.01 -9.26 -16.33
C VAL A 509 0.41 -8.81 -16.00
N CYS A 510 0.58 -7.81 -15.13
CA CYS A 510 1.88 -7.30 -14.75
C CYS A 510 2.74 -8.34 -14.02
N LEU A 511 2.12 -9.10 -13.11
CA LEU A 511 2.79 -10.14 -12.34
C LEU A 511 3.37 -11.24 -13.24
N LEU A 512 2.66 -11.64 -14.29
CA LEU A 512 3.12 -12.68 -15.21
C LEU A 512 4.32 -12.24 -16.05
N VAL A 513 4.42 -10.95 -16.39
CA VAL A 513 5.61 -10.41 -17.07
C VAL A 513 6.86 -10.51 -16.18
N TYR A 514 6.72 -10.32 -14.87
CA TYR A 514 7.85 -10.48 -13.94
C TYR A 514 8.17 -11.95 -13.62
N CYS A 515 7.16 -12.82 -13.53
CA CYS A 515 7.36 -14.23 -13.19
C CYS A 515 7.90 -15.05 -14.38
N GLU A 516 7.50 -14.73 -15.61
CA GLU A 516 7.85 -15.45 -16.85
C GLU A 516 7.70 -16.98 -16.73
N ASP A 517 8.77 -17.76 -16.90
CA ASP A 517 8.78 -19.23 -16.92
C ASP A 517 8.42 -19.88 -15.58
N THR A 518 8.62 -19.17 -14.47
CA THR A 518 8.27 -19.67 -13.13
C THR A 518 6.76 -19.88 -12.93
N ILE A 519 5.92 -19.29 -13.80
CA ILE A 519 4.47 -19.45 -13.74
C ILE A 519 4.02 -20.88 -14.03
N THR A 520 4.88 -21.70 -14.64
CA THR A 520 4.62 -23.12 -14.91
C THR A 520 4.18 -23.88 -13.66
N VAL A 521 4.72 -23.51 -12.49
CA VAL A 521 4.35 -24.11 -11.20
C VAL A 521 2.93 -23.74 -10.80
N ASP A 522 2.54 -22.49 -10.98
CA ASP A 522 1.25 -21.94 -10.52
C ASP A 522 0.13 -22.08 -11.56
N LEU A 523 0.43 -22.63 -12.73
CA LEU A 523 -0.49 -22.76 -13.86
C LEU A 523 -1.77 -23.53 -13.50
N HIS A 524 -1.65 -24.58 -12.68
CA HIS A 524 -2.79 -25.36 -12.17
C HIS A 524 -3.76 -24.54 -11.30
N LEU A 525 -3.31 -23.42 -10.73
CA LEU A 525 -4.15 -22.48 -9.96
C LEU A 525 -4.73 -21.39 -10.87
N ILE A 526 -3.94 -20.89 -11.82
CA ILE A 526 -4.32 -19.80 -12.72
C ILE A 526 -5.44 -20.25 -13.69
N LEU A 527 -5.28 -21.41 -14.34
CA LEU A 527 -6.20 -21.84 -15.40
C LEU A 527 -7.66 -22.01 -14.95
N PRO A 528 -7.97 -22.67 -13.82
CA PRO A 528 -9.35 -22.77 -13.34
C PRO A 528 -10.02 -21.41 -13.14
N HIS A 529 -9.31 -20.44 -12.58
CA HIS A 529 -9.83 -19.09 -12.38
C HIS A 529 -10.05 -18.37 -13.71
N LEU A 530 -9.13 -18.51 -14.67
CA LEU A 530 -9.32 -17.95 -16.02
C LEU A 530 -10.56 -18.51 -16.72
N ILE A 531 -10.74 -19.83 -16.68
CA ILE A 531 -11.88 -20.51 -17.31
C ILE A 531 -13.20 -20.08 -16.65
N GLN A 532 -13.20 -19.91 -15.32
CA GLN A 532 -14.38 -19.48 -14.57
C GLN A 532 -14.75 -18.02 -14.86
N CYS A 533 -13.76 -17.12 -14.87
CA CYS A 533 -13.95 -15.68 -15.07
C CYS A 533 -14.09 -15.27 -16.54
N TRP A 534 -13.82 -16.18 -17.49
CA TRP A 534 -13.71 -15.84 -18.90
C TRP A 534 -14.94 -15.06 -19.38
N ASP A 535 -16.16 -15.51 -19.07
CA ASP A 535 -17.42 -14.92 -19.55
C ASP A 535 -17.65 -13.44 -19.13
N ASP A 536 -16.87 -12.89 -18.19
CA ASP A 536 -16.98 -11.49 -17.78
C ASP A 536 -16.41 -10.54 -18.85
N VAL A 537 -17.29 -9.71 -19.43
CA VAL A 537 -16.98 -8.75 -20.50
C VAL A 537 -15.99 -7.67 -20.04
N VAL A 538 -16.03 -7.27 -18.77
CA VAL A 538 -15.23 -6.13 -18.26
C VAL A 538 -13.75 -6.49 -18.20
N ILE A 539 -13.43 -7.70 -17.76
CA ILE A 539 -12.05 -8.18 -17.57
C ILE A 539 -11.55 -9.04 -18.75
N ARG A 540 -12.40 -9.32 -19.76
CA ARG A 540 -12.07 -10.20 -20.88
C ARG A 540 -10.78 -9.81 -21.62
N THR A 541 -10.55 -8.51 -21.82
CA THR A 541 -9.35 -8.01 -22.50
C THR A 541 -8.08 -8.32 -21.71
N SER A 542 -8.08 -8.03 -20.41
CA SER A 542 -6.98 -8.36 -19.49
C SER A 542 -6.79 -9.87 -19.35
N LEU A 543 -7.87 -10.65 -19.23
CA LEU A 543 -7.78 -12.13 -19.21
C LEU A 543 -7.20 -12.70 -20.51
N GLY A 544 -7.50 -12.08 -21.66
CA GLY A 544 -6.88 -12.42 -22.94
C GLY A 544 -5.37 -12.19 -22.92
N GLN A 545 -4.91 -11.07 -22.35
CA GLN A 545 -3.49 -10.80 -22.15
C GLN A 545 -2.84 -11.78 -21.17
N VAL A 546 -3.54 -12.15 -20.09
CA VAL A 546 -3.09 -13.18 -19.15
C VAL A 546 -2.92 -14.52 -19.86
N ALA A 547 -3.89 -14.96 -20.66
CA ALA A 547 -3.80 -16.19 -21.43
C ALA A 547 -2.65 -16.15 -22.45
N ASP A 548 -2.47 -15.03 -23.17
CA ASP A 548 -1.34 -14.86 -24.09
C ASP A 548 0.01 -14.93 -23.34
N CYS A 549 0.14 -14.30 -22.17
CA CYS A 549 1.34 -14.40 -21.32
C CYS A 549 1.58 -15.83 -20.83
N CYS A 550 0.53 -16.53 -20.40
CA CYS A 550 0.64 -17.94 -20.00
C CYS A 550 1.17 -18.81 -21.15
N GLY A 551 0.66 -18.61 -22.37
CA GLY A 551 1.13 -19.31 -23.56
C GLY A 551 2.54 -18.91 -24.02
N ARG A 552 2.92 -17.65 -23.76
CA ARG A 552 4.25 -17.08 -24.04
C ARG A 552 5.34 -17.72 -23.19
N PHE A 553 5.07 -17.97 -21.91
CA PHE A 553 6.08 -18.40 -20.92
C PHE A 553 5.97 -19.87 -20.47
N THR A 554 4.99 -20.63 -20.96
CA THR A 554 4.85 -22.07 -20.62
C THR A 554 4.87 -22.94 -21.87
N GLN A 555 5.21 -24.22 -21.69
CA GLN A 555 5.22 -25.21 -22.77
C GLN A 555 3.86 -25.91 -22.92
N PRO A 556 3.44 -26.30 -24.15
CA PRO A 556 2.17 -27.01 -24.40
C PRO A 556 1.94 -28.25 -23.54
N ALA A 557 3.00 -29.02 -23.27
CA ALA A 557 2.92 -30.22 -22.43
C ALA A 557 2.40 -29.92 -21.00
N SER A 558 2.71 -28.74 -20.47
CA SER A 558 2.34 -28.35 -19.10
C SER A 558 0.86 -27.94 -18.99
N TYR A 559 0.31 -27.21 -19.98
CA TYR A 559 -1.08 -26.73 -19.88
C TYR A 559 -2.11 -27.60 -20.60
N ILE A 560 -1.76 -28.31 -21.69
CA ILE A 560 -2.75 -29.11 -22.44
C ILE A 560 -3.37 -30.19 -21.56
N SER A 561 -2.57 -30.86 -20.73
CA SER A 561 -3.02 -31.85 -19.77
C SER A 561 -4.06 -31.30 -18.77
N LEU A 562 -3.93 -30.02 -18.39
CA LEU A 562 -4.85 -29.33 -17.49
C LEU A 562 -6.18 -28.96 -18.16
N PHE A 563 -6.20 -28.75 -19.48
CA PHE A 563 -7.43 -28.49 -20.24
C PHE A 563 -8.22 -29.76 -20.59
N LEU A 564 -7.56 -30.92 -20.70
CA LEU A 564 -8.22 -32.17 -21.11
C LEU A 564 -9.46 -32.51 -20.27
N PRO A 565 -9.46 -32.45 -18.93
CA PRO A 565 -10.65 -32.74 -18.12
C PRO A 565 -11.83 -31.80 -18.45
N TYR A 566 -11.57 -30.53 -18.73
CA TYR A 566 -12.60 -29.57 -19.10
C TYR A 566 -13.17 -29.85 -20.50
N ILE A 567 -12.31 -30.17 -21.48
CA ILE A 567 -12.72 -30.47 -22.86
C ILE A 567 -13.51 -31.79 -22.92
N ARG A 568 -13.10 -32.79 -22.15
CA ARG A 568 -13.76 -34.10 -22.07
C ARG A 568 -15.08 -34.06 -21.30
N GLY A 569 -15.35 -32.99 -20.56
CA GLY A 569 -16.54 -32.86 -19.72
C GLY A 569 -16.46 -33.66 -18.41
N ASP A 570 -15.24 -34.00 -17.98
CA ASP A 570 -15.00 -34.72 -16.72
C ASP A 570 -15.16 -33.80 -15.49
N THR A 571 -15.25 -32.48 -15.70
CA THR A 571 -15.36 -31.48 -14.63
C THR A 571 -16.82 -31.09 -14.34
N PRO A 572 -17.17 -30.84 -13.06
CA PRO A 572 -18.55 -30.58 -12.65
C PRO A 572 -19.12 -29.25 -13.16
N SER A 573 -18.26 -28.28 -13.50
CA SER A 573 -18.66 -26.93 -13.91
C SER A 573 -19.02 -26.80 -15.40
N LEU A 574 -18.81 -27.84 -16.22
CA LEU A 574 -19.11 -27.90 -17.66
C LEU A 574 -18.72 -26.65 -18.48
N LYS A 575 -17.63 -25.97 -18.09
CA LYS A 575 -17.10 -24.77 -18.76
C LYS A 575 -16.25 -25.11 -20.00
N ILE A 576 -16.82 -25.90 -20.91
CA ILE A 576 -16.14 -26.40 -22.12
C ILE A 576 -15.78 -25.26 -23.09
N VAL A 577 -16.73 -24.36 -23.38
CA VAL A 577 -16.53 -23.25 -24.32
C VAL A 577 -15.45 -22.29 -23.83
N PRO A 578 -15.49 -21.79 -22.58
CA PRO A 578 -14.39 -21.00 -22.03
C PRO A 578 -13.05 -21.72 -22.05
N ALA A 579 -13.00 -23.01 -21.69
CA ALA A 579 -11.76 -23.78 -21.74
C ALA A 579 -11.15 -23.83 -23.15
N MET A 580 -11.95 -24.01 -24.20
CA MET A 580 -11.49 -23.99 -25.59
C MET A 580 -10.99 -22.60 -26.01
N GLN A 581 -11.69 -21.53 -25.63
CA GLN A 581 -11.30 -20.16 -25.95
C GLN A 581 -10.02 -19.72 -25.22
N VAL A 582 -9.86 -20.08 -23.93
CA VAL A 582 -8.63 -19.82 -23.18
C VAL A 582 -7.47 -20.58 -23.80
N LEU A 583 -7.66 -21.86 -24.14
CA LEU A 583 -6.63 -22.65 -24.82
C LEU A 583 -6.25 -22.02 -26.16
N HIS A 584 -7.22 -21.57 -26.97
CA HIS A 584 -6.95 -20.87 -28.22
C HIS A 584 -6.10 -19.59 -28.00
N ALA A 585 -6.44 -18.79 -26.99
CA ALA A 585 -5.67 -17.59 -26.63
C ALA A 585 -4.23 -17.92 -26.19
N MET A 586 -4.04 -18.97 -25.39
CA MET A 586 -2.71 -19.43 -24.99
C MET A 586 -1.88 -19.92 -26.17
N LEU A 587 -2.47 -20.65 -27.12
CA LEU A 587 -1.77 -21.08 -28.33
C LEU A 587 -1.25 -19.88 -29.14
N GLY A 588 -2.01 -18.78 -29.17
CA GLY A 588 -1.60 -17.52 -29.79
C GLY A 588 -0.27 -16.96 -29.27
N GLY A 589 0.09 -17.22 -28.00
CA GLY A 589 1.30 -16.74 -27.33
C GLY A 589 2.58 -17.52 -27.64
N MET A 590 2.47 -18.72 -28.24
CA MET A 590 3.60 -19.65 -28.40
C MET A 590 4.78 -19.10 -29.21
N SER A 591 5.99 -19.50 -28.83
CA SER A 591 7.23 -19.34 -29.61
C SER A 591 7.30 -20.34 -30.76
N GLY A 592 8.26 -20.17 -31.69
CA GLY A 592 8.52 -21.15 -32.74
C GLY A 592 8.80 -22.56 -32.20
N VAL A 593 9.56 -22.66 -31.10
CA VAL A 593 9.87 -23.93 -30.42
C VAL A 593 8.63 -24.53 -29.75
N ASN A 594 7.75 -23.71 -29.19
CA ASN A 594 6.49 -24.23 -28.64
C ASN A 594 5.54 -24.74 -29.73
N ARG A 595 5.59 -24.17 -30.94
CA ARG A 595 4.80 -24.70 -32.06
C ARG A 595 5.27 -26.11 -32.48
N THR A 596 6.56 -26.41 -32.40
CA THR A 596 7.06 -27.77 -32.63
C THR A 596 6.69 -28.70 -31.48
N ASN A 597 6.81 -28.25 -30.22
CA ASN A 597 6.39 -29.03 -29.05
C ASN A 597 4.88 -29.32 -29.02
N LEU A 598 4.05 -28.45 -29.61
CA LEU A 598 2.62 -28.69 -29.76
C LEU A 598 2.33 -29.98 -30.53
N LEU A 599 3.13 -30.31 -31.55
CA LEU A 599 2.94 -31.51 -32.38
C LEU A 599 2.87 -32.79 -31.56
N ALA A 600 3.68 -32.89 -30.51
CA ALA A 600 3.68 -34.06 -29.64
C ALA A 600 2.43 -34.17 -28.76
N GLN A 601 1.76 -33.05 -28.48
CA GLN A 601 0.54 -33.00 -27.66
C GLN A 601 -0.74 -33.11 -28.48
N LEU A 602 -0.66 -32.93 -29.81
CA LEU A 602 -1.80 -33.02 -30.71
C LEU A 602 -2.57 -34.36 -30.66
N PRO A 603 -1.95 -35.54 -30.48
CA PRO A 603 -2.70 -36.79 -30.42
C PRO A 603 -3.76 -36.80 -29.33
N LEU A 604 -3.36 -36.37 -28.13
CA LEU A 604 -4.22 -36.29 -26.95
C LEU A 604 -5.30 -35.22 -27.12
N LEU A 605 -4.90 -34.06 -27.65
CA LEU A 605 -5.83 -32.95 -27.86
C LEU A 605 -6.86 -33.28 -28.95
N THR A 606 -6.43 -33.76 -30.12
CA THR A 606 -7.33 -34.12 -31.22
C THR A 606 -8.27 -35.26 -30.84
N GLU A 607 -7.82 -36.23 -30.04
CA GLU A 607 -8.70 -37.27 -29.50
C GLU A 607 -9.84 -36.67 -28.68
N ALA A 608 -9.51 -35.77 -27.74
CA ALA A 608 -10.53 -35.08 -26.94
C ALA A 608 -11.47 -34.23 -27.80
N LEU A 609 -10.95 -33.51 -28.81
CA LEU A 609 -11.75 -32.67 -29.70
C LEU A 609 -12.67 -33.48 -30.65
N THR A 610 -12.36 -34.75 -30.92
CA THR A 610 -13.22 -35.63 -31.74
C THR A 610 -14.37 -36.29 -30.98
N MET A 611 -14.55 -36.00 -29.68
CA MET A 611 -15.64 -36.57 -28.89
C MET A 611 -17.01 -36.17 -29.45
N ARG A 612 -17.92 -37.15 -29.56
CA ARG A 612 -19.21 -37.00 -30.27
C ARG A 612 -20.07 -35.87 -29.72
N PHE A 613 -20.08 -35.65 -28.41
CA PHE A 613 -20.89 -34.62 -27.78
C PHE A 613 -20.42 -33.19 -28.12
N LEU A 614 -19.12 -32.99 -28.40
CA LEU A 614 -18.57 -31.70 -28.84
C LEU A 614 -18.98 -31.39 -30.28
N LEU A 615 -18.91 -32.39 -31.16
CA LEU A 615 -19.24 -32.23 -32.59
C LEU A 615 -20.74 -31.98 -32.82
N ASN A 616 -21.60 -32.54 -31.98
CA ASN A 616 -23.06 -32.42 -32.13
C ASN A 616 -23.64 -31.14 -31.51
N SER A 617 -22.92 -30.46 -30.61
CA SER A 617 -23.44 -29.31 -29.87
C SER A 617 -23.25 -27.99 -30.62
N THR A 618 -24.33 -27.33 -31.01
CA THR A 618 -24.30 -26.07 -31.77
C THR A 618 -23.64 -24.92 -31.01
N SER A 619 -23.71 -24.90 -29.67
CA SER A 619 -23.09 -23.86 -28.84
C SER A 619 -21.56 -23.99 -28.73
N VAL A 620 -21.03 -25.19 -28.94
CA VAL A 620 -19.58 -25.49 -28.82
C VAL A 620 -18.88 -25.41 -30.17
N GLN A 621 -19.59 -25.67 -31.27
CA GLN A 621 -19.04 -25.70 -32.63
C GLN A 621 -18.28 -24.42 -33.03
N THR A 622 -18.73 -23.24 -32.58
CA THR A 622 -18.06 -21.96 -32.86
C THR A 622 -16.66 -21.91 -32.22
N ALA A 623 -16.57 -22.14 -30.91
CA ALA A 623 -15.32 -22.17 -30.17
C ALA A 623 -14.40 -23.33 -30.60
N LEU A 624 -14.98 -24.48 -30.96
CA LEU A 624 -14.25 -25.60 -31.54
C LEU A 624 -13.62 -25.23 -32.88
N SER A 625 -14.37 -24.54 -33.75
CA SER A 625 -13.86 -24.06 -35.04
C SER A 625 -12.71 -23.07 -34.86
N GLU A 626 -12.84 -22.11 -33.94
CA GLU A 626 -11.78 -21.14 -33.62
C GLU A 626 -10.51 -21.83 -33.12
N LEU A 627 -10.65 -22.77 -32.19
CA LEU A 627 -9.53 -23.54 -31.63
C LEU A 627 -8.83 -24.36 -32.72
N VAL A 628 -9.58 -25.13 -33.52
CA VAL A 628 -9.01 -25.96 -34.59
C VAL A 628 -8.35 -25.09 -35.67
N HIS A 629 -8.95 -23.96 -36.02
CA HIS A 629 -8.34 -23.02 -36.96
C HIS A 629 -7.02 -22.46 -36.43
N GLY A 630 -6.97 -22.07 -35.15
CA GLY A 630 -5.75 -21.63 -34.48
C GLY A 630 -4.67 -22.72 -34.48
N ILE A 631 -5.02 -23.96 -34.12
CA ILE A 631 -4.11 -25.12 -34.16
C ILE A 631 -3.53 -25.27 -35.57
N VAL A 632 -4.40 -25.29 -36.59
CA VAL A 632 -3.99 -25.43 -37.99
C VAL A 632 -3.05 -24.30 -38.42
N GLY A 633 -3.36 -23.04 -38.08
CA GLY A 633 -2.50 -21.89 -38.39
C GLY A 633 -1.11 -21.99 -37.75
N HIS A 634 -1.00 -22.57 -36.56
CA HIS A 634 0.30 -22.82 -35.92
C HIS A 634 1.08 -23.98 -36.55
N LEU A 635 0.41 -24.87 -37.27
CA LEU A 635 1.02 -26.01 -37.99
C LEU A 635 1.46 -25.65 -39.42
N GLU A 636 0.94 -24.55 -39.97
CA GLU A 636 1.37 -24.05 -41.28
C GLU A 636 2.88 -23.76 -41.28
N GLY A 637 3.62 -24.41 -42.19
CA GLY A 637 5.08 -24.28 -42.32
C GLY A 637 5.91 -25.35 -41.59
N LEU A 638 5.34 -26.08 -40.64
CA LEU A 638 6.04 -27.17 -39.91
C LEU A 638 6.02 -28.52 -40.64
N SER A 639 5.29 -28.62 -41.76
CA SER A 639 5.12 -29.84 -42.55
C SER A 639 6.36 -30.30 -43.34
N ASN A 640 7.40 -29.47 -43.40
CA ASN A 640 8.60 -29.69 -44.23
C ASN A 640 9.88 -29.97 -43.42
N LEU A 641 9.79 -30.18 -42.11
CA LEU A 641 10.95 -30.45 -41.26
C LEU A 641 11.48 -31.88 -41.48
N GLY A 642 12.81 -32.03 -41.60
CA GLY A 642 13.49 -33.29 -41.93
C GLY A 642 13.50 -34.34 -40.83
N CYS A 643 13.32 -33.94 -39.57
CA CYS A 643 13.13 -34.81 -38.41
C CYS A 643 11.73 -34.56 -37.83
N ASP A 644 11.08 -35.60 -37.30
CA ASP A 644 9.76 -35.45 -36.68
C ASP A 644 9.90 -34.76 -35.30
N PRO A 645 9.38 -33.54 -35.11
CA PRO A 645 9.55 -32.81 -33.84
C PRO A 645 8.86 -33.52 -32.66
N SER A 646 7.91 -34.41 -32.95
CA SER A 646 7.30 -35.29 -31.95
C SER A 646 8.29 -36.32 -31.39
N PHE A 647 9.22 -36.79 -32.24
CA PHE A 647 10.27 -37.73 -31.86
C PHE A 647 11.37 -37.05 -31.04
N GLU A 648 11.78 -35.84 -31.41
CA GLU A 648 12.80 -35.09 -30.67
C GLU A 648 12.33 -34.69 -29.25
N SER A 649 11.05 -34.39 -29.09
CA SER A 649 10.50 -33.91 -27.81
C SER A 649 10.09 -35.04 -26.85
N HIS A 650 9.61 -36.18 -27.35
CA HIS A 650 9.05 -37.26 -26.50
C HIS A 650 9.64 -38.65 -26.79
N GLY A 651 10.57 -38.77 -27.74
CA GLY A 651 11.15 -40.05 -28.15
C GLY A 651 10.15 -40.99 -28.84
N ARG A 652 8.95 -40.50 -29.20
CA ARG A 652 7.87 -41.31 -29.78
C ARG A 652 7.45 -40.74 -31.13
N LEU A 653 7.39 -41.61 -32.13
CA LEU A 653 6.85 -41.28 -33.44
C LEU A 653 5.33 -41.22 -33.35
N VAL A 654 4.77 -40.08 -33.74
CA VAL A 654 3.32 -39.90 -33.85
C VAL A 654 2.94 -40.02 -35.32
N SER A 655 1.94 -40.85 -35.62
CA SER A 655 1.40 -40.96 -36.97
C SER A 655 0.77 -39.64 -37.41
N LYS A 656 1.47 -38.91 -38.29
CA LYS A 656 0.98 -37.65 -38.89
C LYS A 656 -0.31 -37.87 -39.68
N SER A 657 -0.49 -39.03 -40.33
CA SER A 657 -1.70 -39.34 -41.11
C SER A 657 -2.96 -39.38 -40.24
N LEU A 658 -2.87 -40.00 -39.06
CA LEU A 658 -3.98 -40.09 -38.10
C LEU A 658 -4.34 -38.71 -37.53
N LEU A 659 -3.34 -37.87 -37.23
CA LEU A 659 -3.57 -36.50 -36.75
C LEU A 659 -4.33 -35.66 -37.78
N PHE A 660 -3.87 -35.68 -39.03
CA PHE A 660 -4.50 -34.93 -40.11
C PHE A 660 -5.89 -35.48 -40.44
N GLU A 661 -6.11 -36.79 -40.35
CA GLU A 661 -7.44 -37.38 -40.50
C GLU A 661 -8.41 -36.91 -39.41
N ARG A 662 -7.99 -36.89 -38.15
CA ARG A 662 -8.83 -36.41 -37.03
C ARG A 662 -9.17 -34.93 -37.18
N LEU A 663 -8.18 -34.09 -37.52
CA LEU A 663 -8.40 -32.66 -37.76
C LEU A 663 -9.34 -32.43 -38.96
N LEU A 664 -9.15 -33.17 -40.05
CA LEU A 664 -10.02 -33.11 -41.23
C LEU A 664 -11.46 -33.52 -40.87
N ARG A 665 -11.62 -34.57 -40.07
CA ARG A 665 -12.94 -35.04 -39.62
C ARG A 665 -13.67 -33.96 -38.82
N ILE A 666 -12.99 -33.26 -37.92
CA ILE A 666 -13.58 -32.14 -37.17
C ILE A 666 -14.01 -31.03 -38.13
N LEU A 667 -13.13 -30.63 -39.06
CA LEU A 667 -13.42 -29.57 -40.03
C LEU A 667 -14.61 -29.89 -40.94
N LEU A 668 -14.76 -31.14 -41.38
CA LEU A 668 -15.88 -31.58 -42.23
C LEU A 668 -17.22 -31.63 -41.49
N THR A 669 -17.20 -31.75 -40.16
CA THR A 669 -18.42 -31.78 -39.33
C THR A 669 -18.90 -30.40 -38.89
N LEU A 670 -18.10 -29.35 -39.06
CA LEU A 670 -18.46 -27.99 -38.67
C LEU A 670 -19.34 -27.32 -39.74
N PRO A 671 -20.37 -26.55 -39.34
CA PRO A 671 -21.29 -25.90 -40.28
C PRO A 671 -20.58 -24.84 -41.14
N ALA A 672 -20.94 -24.79 -42.44
CA ALA A 672 -20.32 -23.94 -43.46
C ALA A 672 -20.51 -22.41 -43.26
N THR A 673 -21.26 -21.98 -42.25
CA THR A 673 -21.64 -20.58 -41.99
C THR A 673 -20.60 -19.78 -41.19
N LEU A 674 -19.45 -20.37 -40.84
CA LEU A 674 -18.39 -19.72 -40.07
C LEU A 674 -17.40 -18.94 -40.98
N PRO A 675 -16.97 -17.72 -40.61
CA PRO A 675 -16.26 -16.78 -41.50
C PRO A 675 -14.83 -17.19 -41.90
N TYR A 676 -14.29 -18.29 -41.35
CA TYR A 676 -12.89 -18.71 -41.50
C TYR A 676 -12.61 -19.64 -42.71
N ASN A 677 -13.59 -19.83 -43.60
CA ASN A 677 -13.54 -20.82 -44.70
C ASN A 677 -12.44 -20.63 -45.76
N TYR A 678 -11.89 -19.42 -45.93
CA TYR A 678 -10.87 -19.19 -46.98
C TYR A 678 -9.53 -19.89 -46.69
N HIS A 679 -9.13 -20.00 -45.42
CA HIS A 679 -7.93 -20.73 -45.02
C HIS A 679 -8.16 -22.25 -44.96
N VAL A 680 -9.36 -22.70 -44.61
CA VAL A 680 -9.73 -24.12 -44.58
C VAL A 680 -9.53 -24.75 -45.95
N CYS A 681 -9.90 -24.08 -47.05
CA CYS A 681 -9.63 -24.55 -48.42
C CYS A 681 -8.13 -24.63 -48.74
N ARG A 682 -7.32 -23.69 -48.25
CA ARG A 682 -5.86 -23.67 -48.49
C ARG A 682 -5.14 -24.79 -47.75
N VAL A 683 -5.55 -25.03 -46.50
CA VAL A 683 -5.12 -26.16 -45.68
C VAL A 683 -5.61 -27.48 -46.27
N HIS A 684 -6.84 -27.56 -46.79
CA HIS A 684 -7.34 -28.71 -47.55
C HIS A 684 -6.42 -29.07 -48.73
N VAL A 685 -5.90 -28.05 -49.43
CA VAL A 685 -4.94 -28.20 -50.54
C VAL A 685 -3.52 -28.55 -50.06
N GLN A 686 -3.07 -28.05 -48.91
CA GLN A 686 -1.74 -28.37 -48.36
C GLN A 686 -1.69 -29.75 -47.68
N LEU A 687 -2.75 -30.14 -46.98
CA LEU A 687 -2.93 -31.45 -46.35
C LEU A 687 -3.14 -32.56 -47.40
N SER A 688 -3.84 -32.28 -48.50
CA SER A 688 -3.94 -33.22 -49.63
C SER A 688 -2.59 -33.38 -50.36
N LYS A 689 -1.81 -32.30 -50.53
CA LYS A 689 -0.45 -32.36 -51.10
C LYS A 689 0.54 -33.14 -50.23
N THR A 690 0.43 -33.08 -48.90
CA THR A 690 1.23 -33.90 -47.99
C THR A 690 0.79 -35.36 -47.97
N ARG A 691 -0.52 -35.67 -48.06
CA ARG A 691 -1.02 -37.04 -48.33
C ARG A 691 -0.43 -37.63 -49.62
N LEU A 692 -0.34 -36.82 -50.68
CA LEU A 692 0.28 -37.21 -51.96
C LEU A 692 1.80 -37.45 -51.82
N ARG A 693 2.52 -36.72 -50.97
CA ARG A 693 3.95 -36.94 -50.70
C ARG A 693 4.23 -38.13 -49.76
N VAL A 694 3.40 -38.36 -48.75
CA VAL A 694 3.54 -39.52 -47.84
C VAL A 694 3.22 -40.83 -48.55
N GLY A 695 2.21 -40.83 -49.45
CA GLY A 695 1.93 -41.98 -50.32
C GLY A 695 3.03 -42.29 -51.35
N LEU A 696 3.97 -41.36 -51.59
CA LEU A 696 5.16 -41.58 -52.41
C LEU A 696 6.37 -42.10 -51.60
N PHE A 697 6.36 -41.96 -50.27
CA PHE A 697 7.42 -42.49 -49.38
C PHE A 697 7.14 -43.91 -48.86
N GLU A 698 5.87 -44.36 -48.85
CA GLU A 698 5.52 -45.77 -48.59
C GLU A 698 5.69 -46.68 -49.82
N ARG A 699 6.21 -46.15 -50.93
CA ARG A 699 6.66 -46.91 -52.11
C ARG A 699 8.06 -46.46 -52.54
N ARG A 700 9.07 -46.71 -51.71
CA ARG A 700 10.45 -46.91 -52.14
C ARG A 700 11.21 -47.76 -51.14
#